data_AF-A0A5N5LHE8-F1
#
_entry.id   AF-A0A5N5LHE8-F1
#
_cell.length_a   1.000
_cell.length_b   1.000
_cell.length_c   1.000
_cell.angle_alpha   90.00
_cell.angle_beta   90.00
_cell.angle_gamma   90.00
#
_symmetry.space_group_name_H-M   'P 1'
#
loop_
_entity.id
_entity.type
_entity.pdbx_description
1 polymer ?
#
loop_
_entity_poly.entity_id
_entity_poly.type
_entity_poly.pdbx_seq_one_letter_code
_entity_poly.pdbx_strand_id
1 'polypeptide(L)'
;MSALLTMESLLKRICANDGAMLYDDLLCGSRSGFLDEWFSSSPVDTVVEGSDSLVTVFVNGQKTVIARTGMKLCRAKNCSGCLNLHLCKFFLFGDCQYGRGRRGCRFNHDLQKEQNVLQAHGLSQLDRRELCTLLLQSDNSILPPVCHSYNNGTGLYGRCEDGENCKRLHICEKYLRGPCQCPRAHDFYEPHPLKTLQDRGVPAELMASMKTTYSNIEALRIMAKVRQPQNGGRFQENNGQRSNRNGNWQKQTSADANATGSGGPRTNRGSNPRNPQCSQEKKEICMYFIKGHCRNGDKCFKEHSKVPYKWEVKEGLGWVALPDNEGIERDYCNPAKTYSSGVCFDTMTRGYDVVRRLSTVSSVIQPNYILTTTWAWHWEDEYGNWIQYASSGGGHNTASITSEDLEQKFTQDSKAEVEFTAGSQTYTLSFQDMIQTNKRYGTKKLVRRRPVFVSAADAQTIRTTKPAPNSQMKTLPSHWNKAQTPEIGYKKLLLQKDSSEYTAIERLFNTTMRGFGIQQIERIQNRALWEVFQWQKDLMKKNNTGNNVAEKQLFHGTDSKHIDAICLNNFDWRICGTHGTAYGKGSYFARDAKYSHSYTGDSTTRCMFVCRVLVGDYTLGNSSYTRPPSKDGGDTIFYDSCVNDVHNPSIFVVFEKHQIYPEYLIKYSETSQSSSPYHRPPTPRQSKPDNSCIIC
;
A
#
# COMPACT_ATOMS: atom_id res chain seq x y z
N MET A 1 34.05 33.83 -27.04
CA MET A 1 32.77 34.31 -27.58
C MET A 1 31.69 33.92 -26.59
N SER A 2 30.94 34.87 -26.04
CA SER A 2 29.72 34.58 -25.29
C SER A 2 28.65 34.09 -26.25
N ALA A 3 27.81 33.14 -25.83
CA ALA A 3 26.61 32.80 -26.57
C ALA A 3 25.60 33.95 -26.39
N LEU A 4 25.24 34.62 -27.48
CA LEU A 4 24.12 35.57 -27.48
C LEU A 4 22.83 34.80 -27.11
N LEU A 5 22.02 35.38 -26.23
CA LEU A 5 20.76 34.76 -25.80
C LEU A 5 19.75 34.79 -26.95
N THR A 6 19.66 33.72 -27.73
CA THR A 6 18.71 33.63 -28.85
C THR A 6 17.31 33.22 -28.37
N MET A 7 16.29 33.67 -29.10
CA MET A 7 14.89 33.27 -28.88
C MET A 7 14.75 31.74 -28.84
N GLU A 8 15.39 31.02 -29.77
CA GLU A 8 15.39 29.55 -29.82
C GLU A 8 16.01 28.91 -28.56
N SER A 9 17.13 29.46 -28.06
CA SER A 9 17.77 28.95 -26.83
C SER A 9 16.91 29.19 -25.57
N LEU A 10 16.23 30.32 -25.52
CA LEU A 10 15.33 30.69 -24.42
C LEU A 10 14.05 29.83 -24.45
N LEU A 11 13.46 29.66 -25.63
CA LEU A 11 12.31 28.79 -25.87
C LEU A 11 12.62 27.33 -25.50
N LYS A 12 13.79 26.81 -25.91
CA LYS A 12 14.28 25.48 -25.54
C LYS A 12 14.40 25.32 -24.01
N ARG A 13 15.06 26.27 -23.34
CA ARG A 13 15.19 26.27 -21.86
C ARG A 13 13.81 26.25 -21.17
N ILE A 14 12.85 27.03 -21.65
CA ILE A 14 11.49 27.08 -21.08
C ILE A 14 10.72 25.78 -21.36
N CYS A 15 10.82 25.20 -22.56
CA CYS A 15 10.16 23.93 -22.90
C CYS A 15 10.74 22.72 -22.14
N ALA A 16 12.02 22.78 -21.75
CA ALA A 16 12.65 21.79 -20.87
C ALA A 16 12.20 21.90 -19.39
N ASN A 17 11.65 23.06 -18.99
CA ASN A 17 11.11 23.32 -17.65
C ASN A 17 9.57 23.44 -17.71
N ASP A 18 8.90 22.36 -18.12
CA ASP A 18 7.43 22.23 -18.21
C ASP A 18 6.69 23.38 -18.94
N GLY A 19 7.39 24.11 -19.80
CA GLY A 19 6.82 25.14 -20.68
C GLY A 19 6.61 26.50 -20.02
N ALA A 20 7.06 26.71 -18.78
CA ALA A 20 7.00 27.98 -18.07
C ALA A 20 8.13 28.14 -17.05
N MET A 21 8.71 29.34 -16.94
CA MET A 21 9.75 29.64 -15.95
C MET A 21 9.51 31.01 -15.29
N LEU A 22 9.90 31.14 -14.01
CA LEU A 22 9.96 32.45 -13.37
C LEU A 22 11.00 33.31 -14.10
N TYR A 23 10.71 34.61 -14.21
CA TYR A 23 11.57 35.56 -14.89
C TYR A 23 12.98 35.64 -14.25
N ASP A 24 13.04 35.59 -12.92
CA ASP A 24 14.29 35.68 -12.17
C ASP A 24 15.20 34.45 -12.37
N ASP A 25 14.63 33.27 -12.59
CA ASP A 25 15.38 32.04 -12.93
C ASP A 25 16.01 32.14 -14.33
N LEU A 26 15.34 32.83 -15.26
CA LEU A 26 15.87 33.10 -16.61
C LEU A 26 17.07 34.05 -16.56
N LEU A 27 17.03 35.08 -15.70
CA LEU A 27 18.15 35.98 -15.43
C LEU A 27 19.33 35.27 -14.74
N CYS A 28 19.06 34.45 -13.71
CA CYS A 28 20.11 33.73 -13.00
C CYS A 28 20.96 32.85 -13.95
N GLY A 29 20.29 32.28 -14.97
CA GLY A 29 20.90 31.48 -16.02
C GLY A 29 21.55 32.25 -17.18
N SER A 30 21.75 33.57 -17.12
CA SER A 30 22.39 34.38 -18.18
C SER A 30 23.76 34.98 -17.81
N ARG A 31 24.39 34.54 -16.72
CA ARG A 31 25.68 35.04 -16.20
C ARG A 31 26.87 34.96 -17.18
N SER A 32 27.02 35.96 -18.04
CA SER A 32 28.34 36.57 -18.27
C SER A 32 28.58 37.62 -17.19
N GLY A 33 29.71 37.56 -16.49
CA GLY A 33 30.00 38.55 -15.44
C GLY A 33 30.23 39.97 -16.01
N PHE A 34 30.14 40.96 -15.10
CA PHE A 34 30.71 42.30 -15.21
C PHE A 34 29.99 43.41 -16.01
N LEU A 35 28.77 43.24 -16.56
CA LEU A 35 28.11 44.32 -17.35
C LEU A 35 26.60 44.59 -17.13
N ASP A 36 25.89 43.88 -16.23
CA ASP A 36 24.43 44.05 -16.08
C ASP A 36 23.98 45.36 -15.37
N GLU A 37 24.90 46.17 -14.84
CA GLU A 37 24.56 47.36 -14.02
C GLU A 37 24.28 48.65 -14.82
N TRP A 38 24.36 48.62 -16.16
CA TRP A 38 24.25 49.82 -17.02
C TRP A 38 23.09 49.82 -18.04
N PHE A 39 22.34 48.73 -18.19
CA PHE A 39 21.26 48.64 -19.20
C PHE A 39 19.87 48.76 -18.58
N SER A 40 19.06 49.71 -19.07
CA SER A 40 17.70 49.98 -18.57
C SER A 40 16.64 48.94 -18.97
N SER A 41 17.02 47.91 -19.74
CA SER A 41 16.18 46.76 -20.08
C SER A 41 17.04 45.50 -20.15
N SER A 42 16.50 44.36 -19.68
CA SER A 42 17.20 43.09 -19.76
C SER A 42 17.23 42.57 -21.20
N PRO A 43 18.31 41.87 -21.63
CA PRO A 43 18.30 41.09 -22.86
C PRO A 43 17.14 40.07 -22.92
N VAL A 44 16.64 39.59 -21.77
CA VAL A 44 15.48 38.70 -21.70
C VAL A 44 14.18 39.45 -22.05
N ASP A 45 13.99 40.68 -21.57
CA ASP A 45 12.79 41.46 -21.89
C ASP A 45 12.71 41.76 -23.39
N THR A 46 13.79 42.24 -24.00
CA THR A 46 13.87 42.54 -25.44
C THR A 46 13.53 41.32 -26.31
N VAL A 47 13.93 40.11 -25.90
CA VAL A 47 13.64 38.86 -26.62
C VAL A 47 12.21 38.37 -26.38
N VAL A 48 11.61 38.64 -25.22
CA VAL A 48 10.23 38.19 -24.90
C VAL A 48 9.18 39.16 -25.44
N GLU A 49 9.40 40.47 -25.36
CA GLU A 49 8.44 41.49 -25.84
C GLU A 49 8.28 41.46 -27.37
N GLY A 50 9.35 41.11 -28.10
CA GLY A 50 9.34 40.95 -29.56
C GLY A 50 8.91 39.57 -30.07
N SER A 51 8.53 38.62 -29.21
CA SER A 51 8.28 37.23 -29.58
C SER A 51 6.80 36.83 -29.52
N ASP A 52 6.28 36.26 -30.60
CA ASP A 52 4.97 35.59 -30.56
C ASP A 52 5.04 34.24 -29.83
N SER A 53 6.22 33.61 -29.71
CA SER A 53 6.39 32.27 -29.11
C SER A 53 6.59 32.28 -27.58
N LEU A 54 6.78 33.46 -26.97
CA LEU A 54 6.96 33.63 -25.52
C LEU A 54 5.95 34.66 -25.00
N VAL A 55 5.39 34.45 -23.81
CA VAL A 55 4.41 35.36 -23.20
C VAL A 55 4.72 35.56 -21.72
N THR A 56 5.03 36.80 -21.34
CA THR A 56 5.07 37.21 -19.92
C THR A 56 3.67 37.27 -19.35
N VAL A 57 3.46 36.63 -18.20
CA VAL A 57 2.25 36.69 -17.37
C VAL A 57 2.62 36.93 -15.91
N PHE A 58 1.66 37.34 -15.09
CA PHE A 58 1.82 37.40 -13.64
C PHE A 58 0.99 36.28 -12.99
N VAL A 59 1.65 35.32 -12.36
CA VAL A 59 1.01 34.21 -11.63
C VAL A 59 1.32 34.38 -10.15
N ASN A 60 0.28 34.48 -9.31
CA ASN A 60 0.41 34.76 -7.87
C ASN A 60 1.28 35.99 -7.52
N GLY A 61 1.38 36.97 -8.44
CA GLY A 61 2.23 38.17 -8.29
C GLY A 61 3.66 38.02 -8.81
N GLN A 62 4.11 36.81 -9.18
CA GLN A 62 5.43 36.58 -9.77
C GLN A 62 5.39 36.74 -11.30
N LYS A 63 6.43 37.36 -11.88
CA LYS A 63 6.60 37.49 -13.34
C LYS A 63 7.08 36.15 -13.91
N THR A 64 6.29 35.55 -14.80
CA THR A 64 6.50 34.21 -15.35
C THR A 64 6.46 34.27 -16.87
N VAL A 65 7.41 33.63 -17.56
CA VAL A 65 7.43 33.54 -19.03
C VAL A 65 6.96 32.16 -19.45
N ILE A 66 5.91 32.11 -20.26
CA ILE A 66 5.28 30.88 -20.77
C ILE A 66 5.55 30.75 -22.27
N ALA A 67 5.96 29.56 -22.72
CA ALA A 67 6.13 29.25 -24.13
C ALA A 67 4.80 28.91 -24.83
N ARG A 68 4.64 29.28 -26.10
CA ARG A 68 3.50 28.87 -26.93
C ARG A 68 3.91 28.75 -28.40
N THR A 69 3.07 28.10 -29.21
CA THR A 69 3.22 28.08 -30.67
C THR A 69 1.86 28.14 -31.38
N GLY A 70 1.85 28.62 -32.63
CA GLY A 70 0.70 28.47 -33.53
C GLY A 70 0.60 27.07 -34.17
N MET A 71 1.67 26.28 -34.14
CA MET A 71 1.73 24.94 -34.72
C MET A 71 0.84 23.94 -33.97
N LYS A 72 0.16 23.07 -34.72
CA LYS A 72 -0.68 21.99 -34.18
C LYS A 72 -0.33 20.65 -34.82
N LEU A 73 -0.88 19.56 -34.28
CA LEU A 73 -0.83 18.25 -34.93
C LEU A 73 -1.86 18.19 -36.07
N CYS A 74 -1.40 17.85 -37.27
CA CYS A 74 -2.27 17.65 -38.43
C CYS A 74 -3.20 16.44 -38.20
N ARG A 75 -4.50 16.61 -38.51
CA ARG A 75 -5.54 15.57 -38.38
C ARG A 75 -6.17 15.17 -39.71
N ALA A 76 -5.76 15.79 -40.82
CA ALA A 76 -6.26 15.45 -42.15
C ALA A 76 -5.73 14.06 -42.58
N LYS A 77 -6.62 13.18 -43.05
CA LYS A 77 -6.24 11.84 -43.53
C LYS A 77 -5.40 11.91 -44.81
N ASN A 78 -5.77 12.82 -45.71
CA ASN A 78 -5.10 13.08 -46.98
C ASN A 78 -4.68 14.55 -46.97
N CYS A 79 -3.50 14.88 -46.43
CA CYS A 79 -2.98 16.25 -46.46
C CYS A 79 -2.11 16.48 -47.71
N SER A 80 -2.37 17.54 -48.45
CA SER A 80 -1.61 17.97 -49.63
C SER A 80 -0.41 18.88 -49.30
N GLY A 81 0.07 18.84 -48.05
CA GLY A 81 1.05 19.77 -47.49
C GLY A 81 0.39 20.91 -46.72
N CYS A 82 0.75 21.05 -45.43
CA CYS A 82 0.38 22.20 -44.60
C CYS A 82 1.43 22.44 -43.51
N LEU A 83 1.44 23.63 -42.90
CA LEU A 83 2.40 24.05 -41.86
C LEU A 83 2.06 23.49 -40.45
N ASN A 84 1.46 22.30 -40.38
CA ASN A 84 1.18 21.58 -39.13
C ASN A 84 1.98 20.27 -39.09
N LEU A 85 2.23 19.77 -37.89
CA LEU A 85 3.09 18.62 -37.64
C LEU A 85 2.35 17.30 -37.94
N HIS A 86 2.89 16.44 -38.80
CA HIS A 86 2.25 15.19 -39.27
C HIS A 86 2.59 13.96 -38.40
N LEU A 87 3.02 14.22 -37.16
CA LEU A 87 3.53 13.25 -36.20
C LEU A 87 2.40 12.51 -35.45
N CYS A 88 2.67 11.25 -35.07
CA CYS A 88 1.78 10.46 -34.23
C CYS A 88 1.68 11.07 -32.81
N LYS A 89 0.46 11.33 -32.33
CA LYS A 89 0.21 11.83 -30.96
C LYS A 89 0.84 10.92 -29.87
N PHE A 90 0.73 9.61 -30.03
CA PHE A 90 1.26 8.66 -29.05
C PHE A 90 2.79 8.63 -29.06
N PHE A 91 3.42 8.67 -30.25
CA PHE A 91 4.88 8.85 -30.36
C PHE A 91 5.34 10.16 -29.72
N LEU A 92 4.63 11.27 -29.95
CA LEU A 92 4.93 12.56 -29.32
C LEU A 92 4.95 12.44 -27.78
N PHE A 93 3.99 11.71 -27.20
CA PHE A 93 3.94 11.45 -25.75
C PHE A 93 5.11 10.58 -25.27
N GLY A 94 5.42 9.48 -25.97
CA GLY A 94 6.68 8.74 -25.77
C GLY A 94 6.61 7.25 -26.10
N ASP A 95 5.43 6.64 -26.00
CA ASP A 95 5.19 5.28 -26.49
C ASP A 95 3.95 5.21 -27.39
N CYS A 96 4.00 4.31 -28.37
CA CYS A 96 2.91 4.03 -29.27
C CYS A 96 2.88 2.53 -29.58
N GLN A 97 1.85 1.85 -29.08
CA GLN A 97 1.55 0.44 -29.31
C GLN A 97 1.67 -0.03 -30.78
N TYR A 98 1.43 0.86 -31.76
CA TYR A 98 1.52 0.53 -33.18
C TYR A 98 2.93 0.73 -33.78
N GLY A 99 3.84 1.41 -33.09
CA GLY A 99 5.21 1.67 -33.54
C GLY A 99 6.11 0.42 -33.59
N ARG A 100 5.77 -0.64 -32.85
CA ARG A 100 6.48 -1.92 -32.83
C ARG A 100 5.65 -3.11 -33.35
N GLY A 101 4.41 -2.86 -33.81
CA GLY A 101 3.47 -3.89 -34.24
C GLY A 101 3.59 -4.23 -35.73
N ARG A 102 3.26 -5.48 -36.11
CA ARG A 102 3.39 -6.00 -37.49
C ARG A 102 2.68 -5.21 -38.60
N ARG A 103 1.77 -4.29 -38.27
CA ARG A 103 1.03 -3.43 -39.24
C ARG A 103 1.57 -2.00 -39.33
N GLY A 104 2.53 -1.62 -38.48
CA GLY A 104 3.04 -0.26 -38.34
C GLY A 104 2.01 0.74 -37.77
N CYS A 105 2.47 1.97 -37.53
CA CYS A 105 1.59 3.10 -37.25
C CYS A 105 1.18 3.81 -38.56
N ARG A 106 -0.01 4.41 -38.59
CA ARG A 106 -0.52 5.19 -39.72
C ARG A 106 -0.08 6.66 -39.75
N PHE A 107 0.65 7.11 -38.72
CA PHE A 107 1.14 8.47 -38.56
C PHE A 107 2.66 8.47 -38.41
N ASN A 108 3.33 9.57 -38.76
CA ASN A 108 4.79 9.62 -38.76
C ASN A 108 5.36 9.46 -37.32
N HIS A 109 6.45 8.71 -37.19
CA HIS A 109 7.22 8.52 -35.95
C HIS A 109 8.65 9.09 -36.07
N ASP A 110 9.00 9.68 -37.21
CA ASP A 110 10.33 10.20 -37.53
C ASP A 110 10.30 11.73 -37.54
N LEU A 111 10.78 12.33 -36.45
CA LEU A 111 10.82 13.77 -36.27
C LEU A 111 11.74 14.46 -37.29
N GLN A 112 12.73 13.76 -37.87
CA GLN A 112 13.63 14.37 -38.85
C GLN A 112 12.91 14.70 -40.18
N LYS A 113 11.87 13.95 -40.54
CA LYS A 113 11.02 14.24 -41.70
C LYS A 113 10.13 15.48 -41.50
N GLU A 114 9.94 15.92 -40.26
CA GLU A 114 9.17 17.12 -39.93
C GLU A 114 10.04 18.38 -39.84
N GLN A 115 11.37 18.30 -39.99
CA GLN A 115 12.30 19.42 -39.74
C GLN A 115 11.98 20.68 -40.55
N ASN A 116 11.52 20.55 -41.80
CA ASN A 116 11.11 21.71 -42.61
C ASN A 116 9.91 22.46 -41.98
N VAL A 117 9.00 21.73 -41.32
CA VAL A 117 7.87 22.32 -40.59
C VAL A 117 8.33 22.92 -39.27
N LEU A 118 9.20 22.23 -38.53
CA LEU A 118 9.77 22.73 -37.28
C LEU A 118 10.57 24.03 -37.50
N GLN A 119 11.40 24.08 -38.54
CA GLN A 119 12.18 25.26 -38.92
C GLN A 119 11.28 26.43 -39.32
N ALA A 120 10.17 26.18 -40.04
CA ALA A 120 9.20 27.22 -40.40
C ALA A 120 8.48 27.86 -39.19
N HIS A 121 8.51 27.22 -38.01
CA HIS A 121 7.99 27.77 -36.75
C HIS A 121 9.10 28.16 -35.74
N GLY A 122 10.38 28.08 -36.09
CA GLY A 122 11.51 28.34 -35.17
C GLY A 122 11.69 27.29 -34.07
N LEU A 123 11.29 26.04 -34.33
CA LEU A 123 11.24 24.93 -33.35
C LEU A 123 12.25 23.81 -33.63
N SER A 124 13.15 23.96 -34.61
CA SER A 124 14.10 22.93 -35.06
C SER A 124 15.11 22.49 -33.98
N GLN A 125 15.34 23.33 -32.95
CA GLN A 125 16.19 22.97 -31.80
C GLN A 125 15.48 22.12 -30.72
N LEU A 126 14.15 21.94 -30.80
CA LEU A 126 13.39 21.22 -29.78
C LEU A 126 13.44 19.71 -29.99
N ASP A 127 13.70 18.97 -28.92
CA ASP A 127 13.55 17.52 -28.91
C ASP A 127 12.08 17.08 -28.77
N ARG A 128 11.84 15.76 -28.87
CA ARG A 128 10.49 15.18 -28.77
C ARG A 128 9.76 15.57 -27.47
N ARG A 129 10.45 15.64 -26.33
CA ARG A 129 9.86 15.95 -25.02
C ARG A 129 9.57 17.43 -24.90
N GLU A 130 10.52 18.29 -25.25
CA GLU A 130 10.35 19.74 -25.25
C GLU A 130 9.21 20.16 -26.19
N LEU A 131 9.16 19.57 -27.39
CA LEU A 131 8.07 19.76 -28.35
C LEU A 131 6.73 19.20 -27.84
N CYS A 132 6.73 18.09 -27.11
CA CYS A 132 5.53 17.56 -26.47
C CYS A 132 4.99 18.56 -25.43
N THR A 133 5.84 19.08 -24.54
CA THR A 133 5.48 20.12 -23.57
C THR A 133 4.86 21.34 -24.25
N LEU A 134 5.52 21.88 -25.28
CA LEU A 134 5.06 23.05 -26.03
C LEU A 134 3.69 22.82 -26.71
N LEU A 135 3.51 21.67 -27.34
CA LEU A 135 2.25 21.32 -28.02
C LEU A 135 1.12 21.01 -27.03
N LEU A 136 1.40 20.38 -25.89
CA LEU A 136 0.39 20.08 -24.86
C LEU A 136 -0.31 21.36 -24.36
N GLN A 137 0.42 22.46 -24.19
CA GLN A 137 -0.14 23.75 -23.76
C GLN A 137 -0.59 24.69 -24.89
N SER A 138 -0.34 24.35 -26.16
CA SER A 138 -0.69 25.18 -27.33
C SER A 138 -1.80 24.57 -28.23
N ASP A 139 -1.75 23.27 -28.49
CA ASP A 139 -2.71 22.57 -29.35
C ASP A 139 -3.88 22.01 -28.53
N ASN A 140 -4.95 22.80 -28.49
CA ASN A 140 -6.22 22.46 -27.84
C ASN A 140 -6.95 21.21 -28.40
N SER A 141 -6.41 20.53 -29.44
CA SER A 141 -6.89 19.21 -29.87
C SER A 141 -6.29 18.04 -29.07
N ILE A 142 -5.15 18.23 -28.40
CA ILE A 142 -4.39 17.15 -27.76
C ILE A 142 -5.04 16.72 -26.45
N LEU A 143 -5.32 17.68 -25.57
CA LEU A 143 -5.84 17.47 -24.21
C LEU A 143 -7.37 17.67 -24.11
N PRO A 144 -8.02 17.15 -23.04
CA PRO A 144 -9.42 17.44 -22.77
C PRO A 144 -9.60 18.87 -22.22
N PRO A 145 -10.53 19.69 -22.75
CA PRO A 145 -10.75 21.03 -22.21
C PRO A 145 -11.36 20.94 -20.81
N VAL A 146 -11.04 21.91 -19.94
CA VAL A 146 -11.64 22.03 -18.61
C VAL A 146 -13.15 22.22 -18.73
N CYS A 147 -13.92 21.51 -17.90
CA CYS A 147 -15.37 21.55 -17.94
C CYS A 147 -15.91 22.86 -17.33
N HIS A 148 -16.51 23.68 -18.18
CA HIS A 148 -17.17 24.92 -17.76
C HIS A 148 -18.36 24.65 -16.84
N SER A 149 -19.20 23.66 -17.16
CA SER A 149 -20.38 23.32 -16.35
C SER A 149 -20.01 22.81 -14.95
N TYR A 150 -18.92 22.06 -14.83
CA TYR A 150 -18.35 21.64 -13.55
C TYR A 150 -17.92 22.83 -12.68
N ASN A 151 -17.27 23.82 -13.29
CA ASN A 151 -16.77 25.01 -12.61
C ASN A 151 -17.85 26.03 -12.22
N ASN A 152 -19.10 25.83 -12.65
CA ASN A 152 -20.24 26.69 -12.35
C ASN A 152 -21.30 25.97 -11.50
N GLY A 153 -21.97 26.69 -10.61
CA GLY A 153 -23.01 26.14 -9.74
C GLY A 153 -22.50 25.41 -8.49
N THR A 154 -23.43 24.76 -7.79
CA THR A 154 -23.28 24.08 -6.49
C THR A 154 -23.31 22.56 -6.64
N GLY A 155 -22.98 21.82 -5.57
CA GLY A 155 -22.91 20.35 -5.60
C GLY A 155 -21.61 19.80 -6.21
N LEU A 156 -21.45 18.47 -6.12
CA LEU A 156 -20.20 17.77 -6.43
C LEU A 156 -19.71 17.98 -7.88
N TYR A 157 -20.65 18.02 -8.84
CA TYR A 157 -20.35 18.19 -10.28
C TYR A 157 -20.75 19.57 -10.83
N GLY A 158 -21.10 20.53 -9.96
CA GLY A 158 -21.64 21.83 -10.40
C GLY A 158 -22.90 21.65 -11.26
N ARG A 159 -22.93 22.28 -12.44
CA ARG A 159 -23.98 22.12 -13.47
C ARG A 159 -23.66 21.03 -14.51
N CYS A 160 -22.72 20.10 -14.23
CA CYS A 160 -22.36 19.07 -15.21
C CYS A 160 -23.24 17.83 -15.08
N GLU A 161 -24.20 17.70 -15.99
CA GLU A 161 -25.13 16.56 -16.10
C GLU A 161 -24.42 15.24 -16.43
N ASP A 162 -23.31 15.29 -17.19
CA ASP A 162 -22.52 14.10 -17.56
C ASP A 162 -21.82 13.41 -16.36
N GLY A 163 -21.64 14.12 -15.23
CA GLY A 163 -20.97 13.60 -14.03
C GLY A 163 -19.62 12.91 -14.30
N GLU A 164 -19.43 11.72 -13.73
CA GLU A 164 -18.24 10.85 -13.92
C GLU A 164 -18.02 10.33 -15.36
N ASN A 165 -18.96 10.60 -16.27
CA ASN A 165 -18.86 10.27 -17.70
C ASN A 165 -18.52 11.48 -18.58
N CYS A 166 -18.30 12.66 -17.98
CA CYS A 166 -17.98 13.88 -18.70
C CYS A 166 -16.63 13.77 -19.43
N LYS A 167 -16.62 14.05 -20.74
CA LYS A 167 -15.41 14.02 -21.60
C LYS A 167 -14.60 15.32 -21.58
N ARG A 168 -14.85 16.18 -20.58
CA ARG A 168 -14.20 17.47 -20.31
C ARG A 168 -13.66 17.44 -18.88
N LEU A 169 -12.44 17.89 -18.65
CA LEU A 169 -11.73 17.68 -17.39
C LEU A 169 -12.44 18.36 -16.20
N HIS A 170 -12.81 17.61 -15.16
CA HIS A 170 -13.32 18.16 -13.91
C HIS A 170 -12.15 18.55 -13.01
N ILE A 171 -11.54 19.70 -13.27
CA ILE A 171 -10.55 20.35 -12.39
C ILE A 171 -11.00 21.79 -12.11
N CYS A 172 -10.66 22.33 -10.93
CA CYS A 172 -11.04 23.69 -10.58
C CYS A 172 -10.26 24.76 -11.37
N GLU A 173 -10.93 25.62 -12.13
CA GLU A 173 -10.30 26.75 -12.83
C GLU A 173 -9.62 27.75 -11.87
N LYS A 174 -10.12 27.90 -10.63
CA LYS A 174 -9.47 28.77 -9.64
C LYS A 174 -8.13 28.21 -9.19
N TYR A 175 -8.02 26.89 -9.05
CA TYR A 175 -6.79 26.19 -8.68
C TYR A 175 -5.72 26.28 -9.77
N LEU A 176 -6.12 26.19 -11.05
CA LEU A 176 -5.19 26.40 -12.17
C LEU A 176 -4.60 27.82 -12.20
N ARG A 177 -5.30 28.81 -11.63
CA ARG A 177 -4.86 30.21 -11.54
C ARG A 177 -4.04 30.53 -10.28
N GLY A 178 -4.07 29.67 -9.25
CA GLY A 178 -3.39 29.92 -7.97
C GLY A 178 -3.98 29.11 -6.79
N PRO A 179 -3.55 29.40 -5.54
CA PRO A 179 -4.05 28.71 -4.35
C PRO A 179 -5.57 28.73 -4.22
N CYS A 180 -6.18 27.57 -3.97
CA CYS A 180 -7.62 27.45 -3.78
C CYS A 180 -7.98 26.39 -2.72
N GLN A 181 -9.04 26.65 -1.95
CA GLN A 181 -9.56 25.78 -0.88
C GLN A 181 -11.02 25.37 -1.10
N CYS A 182 -11.55 25.50 -2.33
CA CYS A 182 -12.92 25.10 -2.64
C CYS A 182 -13.05 23.57 -2.78
N PRO A 183 -14.25 22.98 -2.62
CA PRO A 183 -14.46 21.53 -2.65
C PRO A 183 -14.54 20.94 -4.07
N ARG A 184 -13.84 21.55 -5.04
CA ARG A 184 -13.66 21.01 -6.39
C ARG A 184 -12.32 20.31 -6.50
N ALA A 185 -12.19 19.46 -7.50
CA ALA A 185 -10.98 18.70 -7.76
C ALA A 185 -9.76 19.61 -7.90
N HIS A 186 -8.76 19.31 -7.09
CA HIS A 186 -7.44 19.96 -7.03
C HIS A 186 -6.30 18.93 -7.22
N ASP A 187 -6.60 17.68 -7.53
CA ASP A 187 -5.61 16.71 -7.95
C ASP A 187 -5.93 16.18 -9.36
N PHE A 188 -4.90 16.02 -10.18
CA PHE A 188 -4.99 15.40 -11.50
C PHE A 188 -5.03 13.86 -11.41
N TYR A 189 -4.70 13.30 -10.24
CA TYR A 189 -4.86 11.89 -9.91
C TYR A 189 -6.23 11.55 -9.30
N GLU A 190 -7.14 12.52 -9.15
CA GLU A 190 -8.55 12.25 -8.82
C GLU A 190 -9.21 11.36 -9.90
N PRO A 191 -10.19 10.50 -9.54
CA PRO A 191 -10.76 9.51 -10.46
C PRO A 191 -11.23 10.07 -11.81
N HIS A 192 -11.96 11.19 -11.80
CA HIS A 192 -12.43 11.82 -13.03
C HIS A 192 -11.29 12.47 -13.86
N PRO A 193 -10.44 13.36 -13.30
CA PRO A 193 -9.27 13.87 -13.99
C PRO A 193 -8.36 12.80 -14.60
N LEU A 194 -7.96 11.80 -13.81
CA LEU A 194 -7.04 10.74 -14.21
C LEU A 194 -7.62 9.94 -15.38
N LYS A 195 -8.85 9.43 -15.24
CA LYS A 195 -9.58 8.71 -16.29
C LYS A 195 -9.72 9.57 -17.56
N THR A 196 -10.12 10.83 -17.43
CA THR A 196 -10.36 11.72 -18.58
C THR A 196 -9.07 12.02 -19.36
N LEU A 197 -7.90 11.93 -18.72
CA LEU A 197 -6.59 12.08 -19.35
C LEU A 197 -6.08 10.76 -19.94
N GLN A 198 -6.27 9.64 -19.25
CA GLN A 198 -5.96 8.29 -19.75
C GLN A 198 -6.84 7.89 -20.96
N ASP A 199 -8.13 8.24 -20.96
CA ASP A 199 -9.04 8.14 -22.12
C ASP A 199 -8.57 8.96 -23.33
N ARG A 200 -7.73 9.98 -23.09
CA ARG A 200 -7.05 10.79 -24.11
C ARG A 200 -5.63 10.29 -24.41
N GLY A 201 -5.22 9.16 -23.84
CA GLY A 201 -3.94 8.51 -24.04
C GLY A 201 -2.76 9.15 -23.32
N VAL A 202 -2.98 9.99 -22.31
CA VAL A 202 -1.89 10.60 -21.53
C VAL A 202 -1.26 9.52 -20.62
N PRO A 203 0.05 9.23 -20.76
CA PRO A 203 0.74 8.22 -19.96
C PRO A 203 1.17 8.78 -18.59
N ALA A 204 1.57 7.90 -17.67
CA ALA A 204 1.87 8.25 -16.28
C ALA A 204 3.00 9.28 -16.14
N GLU A 205 4.03 9.24 -16.99
CA GLU A 205 5.16 10.18 -16.96
C GLU A 205 4.74 11.62 -17.29
N LEU A 206 3.66 11.80 -18.07
CA LEU A 206 3.10 13.12 -18.39
C LEU A 206 2.07 13.59 -17.37
N MET A 207 1.50 12.70 -16.53
CA MET A 207 0.55 13.11 -15.48
C MET A 207 1.17 14.07 -14.48
N ALA A 208 2.47 13.95 -14.19
CA ALA A 208 3.20 14.83 -13.29
C ALA A 208 3.22 16.30 -13.75
N SER A 209 3.33 16.56 -15.06
CA SER A 209 3.37 17.93 -15.59
C SER A 209 2.00 18.51 -15.95
N MET A 210 0.93 17.70 -15.97
CA MET A 210 -0.43 18.15 -16.34
C MET A 210 -0.87 19.38 -15.56
N LYS A 211 -0.55 19.46 -14.27
CA LYS A 211 -0.79 20.65 -13.44
C LYS A 211 -0.22 21.93 -14.08
N THR A 212 1.09 21.95 -14.33
CA THR A 212 1.80 23.07 -14.95
C THR A 212 1.25 23.37 -16.33
N THR A 213 1.05 22.33 -17.15
CA THR A 213 0.44 22.44 -18.49
C THR A 213 -0.93 23.12 -18.46
N TYR A 214 -1.83 22.73 -17.55
CA TYR A 214 -3.18 23.31 -17.46
C TYR A 214 -3.21 24.70 -16.84
N SER A 215 -2.31 25.02 -15.90
CA SER A 215 -2.07 26.40 -15.46
C SER A 215 -1.58 27.27 -16.61
N ASN A 216 -0.66 26.77 -17.45
CA ASN A 216 -0.17 27.48 -18.63
C ASN A 216 -1.28 27.72 -19.66
N ILE A 217 -2.10 26.70 -19.95
CA ILE A 217 -3.29 26.82 -20.83
C ILE A 217 -4.25 27.89 -20.31
N GLU A 218 -4.54 27.91 -19.01
CA GLU A 218 -5.48 28.88 -18.43
C GLU A 218 -4.91 30.30 -18.40
N ALA A 219 -3.61 30.48 -18.11
CA ALA A 219 -2.94 31.77 -18.20
C ALA A 219 -2.93 32.33 -19.64
N LEU A 220 -2.57 31.49 -20.62
CA LEU A 220 -2.62 31.85 -22.06
C LEU A 220 -4.05 32.19 -22.52
N ARG A 221 -5.06 31.44 -22.04
CA ARG A 221 -6.49 31.71 -22.30
C ARG A 221 -6.92 33.07 -21.72
N ILE A 222 -6.47 33.44 -20.52
CA ILE A 222 -6.78 34.74 -19.91
C ILE A 222 -6.12 35.87 -20.71
N MET A 223 -4.85 35.74 -21.07
CA MET A 223 -4.14 36.72 -21.91
C MET A 223 -4.82 36.93 -23.28
N ALA A 224 -5.30 35.85 -23.91
CA ALA A 224 -6.04 35.93 -25.16
C ALA A 224 -7.37 36.70 -25.04
N LYS A 225 -8.05 36.63 -23.88
CA LYS A 225 -9.26 37.43 -23.61
C LYS A 225 -8.93 38.92 -23.40
N VAL A 226 -7.84 39.23 -22.71
CA VAL A 226 -7.41 40.62 -22.45
C VAL A 226 -6.97 41.33 -23.74
N ARG A 227 -6.39 40.61 -24.69
CA ARG A 227 -5.98 41.16 -26.01
C ARG A 227 -7.14 41.36 -27.01
N GLN A 228 -8.38 41.00 -26.68
CA GLN A 228 -9.55 41.30 -27.54
C GLN A 228 -10.27 42.57 -27.06
N PRO A 229 -10.42 43.61 -27.90
CA PRO A 229 -11.29 44.74 -27.57
C PRO A 229 -12.74 44.26 -27.47
N GLN A 230 -13.44 44.67 -26.40
CA GLN A 230 -14.85 44.29 -26.20
C GLN A 230 -15.75 44.97 -27.22
N ASN A 231 -16.11 44.25 -28.28
CA ASN A 231 -17.10 44.74 -29.24
C ASN A 231 -18.50 44.69 -28.59
N GLY A 232 -19.27 45.76 -28.71
CA GLY A 232 -20.35 46.07 -27.77
C GLY A 232 -21.55 45.12 -27.81
N GLY A 233 -22.02 44.69 -26.63
CA GLY A 233 -23.25 43.91 -26.45
C GLY A 233 -24.11 44.51 -25.34
N ARG A 234 -25.29 45.04 -25.71
CA ARG A 234 -26.25 45.76 -24.85
C ARG A 234 -26.31 45.26 -23.39
N PHE A 235 -25.94 46.13 -22.44
CA PHE A 235 -26.57 46.10 -21.13
C PHE A 235 -28.04 46.46 -21.30
N GLN A 236 -28.94 45.55 -20.89
CA GLN A 236 -30.33 45.88 -20.69
C GLN A 236 -30.49 46.18 -19.20
N GLU A 237 -30.66 47.46 -18.87
CA GLU A 237 -30.94 47.87 -17.49
C GLU A 237 -32.25 47.23 -17.04
N ASN A 238 -32.28 46.75 -15.79
CA ASN A 238 -33.55 46.53 -15.11
C ASN A 238 -33.40 47.02 -13.67
N ASN A 239 -34.21 48.02 -13.31
CA ASN A 239 -33.92 48.92 -12.21
C ASN A 239 -34.47 48.37 -10.88
N GLY A 240 -33.62 48.29 -9.84
CA GLY A 240 -33.85 47.45 -8.66
C GLY A 240 -33.40 48.07 -7.34
N GLN A 241 -33.68 49.37 -7.16
CA GLN A 241 -33.66 50.15 -5.90
C GLN A 241 -32.86 49.58 -4.71
N ARG A 242 -31.64 50.11 -4.50
CA ARG A 242 -31.02 50.13 -3.16
C ARG A 242 -31.79 51.10 -2.25
N SER A 243 -32.18 50.66 -1.07
CA SER A 243 -32.44 51.54 0.08
C SER A 243 -31.32 51.39 1.12
N ASN A 244 -30.86 52.51 1.68
CA ASN A 244 -29.71 52.55 2.58
C ASN A 244 -30.15 52.87 4.02
N ARG A 245 -29.56 52.22 5.03
CA ARG A 245 -29.56 52.70 6.41
C ARG A 245 -28.20 52.47 7.08
N ASN A 246 -27.66 53.55 7.65
CA ASN A 246 -26.37 53.59 8.32
C ASN A 246 -26.43 53.00 9.74
N GLY A 247 -25.28 52.59 10.26
CA GLY A 247 -24.99 52.44 11.69
C GLY A 247 -23.51 52.77 11.92
N ASN A 248 -23.20 53.79 12.72
CA ASN A 248 -21.90 54.47 12.65
C ASN A 248 -20.88 53.97 13.69
N TRP A 249 -19.68 53.62 13.20
CA TRP A 249 -18.33 53.95 13.69
C TRP A 249 -17.96 53.99 15.20
N GLN A 250 -16.74 53.49 15.42
CA GLN A 250 -15.64 54.06 16.25
C GLN A 250 -15.28 53.51 17.65
N LYS A 251 -13.97 53.62 17.94
CA LYS A 251 -13.27 53.30 19.19
C LYS A 251 -13.03 54.57 20.01
N GLN A 252 -12.97 54.45 21.34
CA GLN A 252 -11.98 55.08 22.28
C GLN A 252 -12.41 54.74 23.74
N THR A 253 -11.66 53.96 24.55
CA THR A 253 -10.42 54.19 25.36
C THR A 253 -10.62 54.81 26.76
N SER A 254 -9.81 54.35 27.74
CA SER A 254 -9.73 54.75 29.19
C SER A 254 -10.96 54.37 30.05
N ALA A 255 -10.87 53.69 31.21
CA ALA A 255 -10.10 53.91 32.47
C ALA A 255 -10.79 54.95 33.40
N ASP A 256 -10.90 54.81 34.73
CA ASP A 256 -10.42 53.81 35.74
C ASP A 256 -11.29 53.96 37.04
N ALA A 257 -11.20 53.30 38.22
CA ALA A 257 -10.34 52.27 38.85
C ALA A 257 -11.09 51.62 40.08
N ASN A 258 -10.37 50.87 40.94
CA ASN A 258 -10.73 50.31 42.27
C ASN A 258 -11.73 49.12 42.32
N ALA A 259 -11.74 48.21 43.33
CA ALA A 259 -10.77 47.69 44.32
C ALA A 259 -11.50 46.56 45.11
N THR A 260 -10.95 45.53 45.79
CA THR A 260 -9.59 45.01 46.11
C THR A 260 -9.59 43.46 45.84
N GLY A 261 -8.71 42.56 46.30
CA GLY A 261 -7.50 42.65 47.13
C GLY A 261 -6.78 41.30 47.38
N SER A 262 -5.49 41.40 47.69
CA SER A 262 -4.74 40.61 48.70
C SER A 262 -4.25 39.17 48.39
N GLY A 263 -2.96 39.02 48.10
CA GLY A 263 -2.24 37.73 48.04
C GLY A 263 -0.75 37.89 47.65
N GLY A 264 0.15 37.96 48.65
CA GLY A 264 1.52 38.46 48.47
C GLY A 264 2.51 37.55 47.68
N PRO A 265 3.53 38.13 47.02
CA PRO A 265 4.51 37.39 46.21
C PRO A 265 5.74 36.92 47.00
N ARG A 266 6.47 35.93 46.45
CA ARG A 266 7.90 35.70 46.75
C ARG A 266 8.71 35.52 45.46
N THR A 267 9.96 35.96 45.50
CA THR A 267 10.86 36.10 44.35
C THR A 267 11.74 34.86 44.16
N ASN A 268 12.15 34.57 42.92
CA ASN A 268 13.56 34.80 42.56
C ASN A 268 13.79 34.96 41.05
N ARG A 269 14.99 35.39 40.68
CA ARG A 269 15.43 35.77 39.32
C ARG A 269 15.97 34.58 38.52
N GLY A 270 15.93 34.73 37.19
CA GLY A 270 17.04 34.30 36.32
C GLY A 270 17.02 32.87 35.81
N SER A 271 16.53 32.68 34.58
CA SER A 271 17.09 31.69 33.66
C SER A 271 17.05 32.24 32.23
N ASN A 272 18.11 31.99 31.46
CA ASN A 272 18.20 32.48 30.07
C ASN A 272 17.11 31.84 29.18
N PRO A 273 16.67 32.54 28.11
CA PRO A 273 15.81 31.93 27.10
C PRO A 273 16.54 30.71 26.50
N ARG A 274 15.96 29.52 26.70
CA ARG A 274 16.53 28.30 26.12
C ARG A 274 16.33 28.32 24.61
N ASN A 275 17.46 28.18 23.90
CA ASN A 275 17.55 27.86 22.48
C ASN A 275 16.45 26.86 22.07
N PRO A 276 15.60 27.16 21.07
CA PRO A 276 14.53 26.25 20.65
C PRO A 276 15.13 24.94 20.13
N GLN A 277 15.07 23.88 20.95
CA GLN A 277 15.58 22.58 20.55
C GLN A 277 14.78 22.07 19.35
N CYS A 278 15.50 21.80 18.25
CA CYS A 278 14.95 21.22 17.04
C CYS A 278 14.15 19.95 17.39
N SER A 279 12.84 19.99 17.10
CA SER A 279 11.94 18.86 17.28
C SER A 279 12.30 17.77 16.27
N GLN A 280 13.04 16.76 16.72
CA GLN A 280 13.54 15.69 15.87
C GLN A 280 12.39 15.01 15.12
N GLU A 281 12.48 14.99 13.79
CA GLU A 281 11.43 14.52 12.90
C GLU A 281 11.11 13.03 13.17
N LYS A 282 9.91 12.75 13.67
CA LYS A 282 9.44 11.39 13.91
C LYS A 282 9.10 10.70 12.58
N LYS A 283 9.63 9.49 12.35
CA LYS A 283 9.51 8.74 11.08
C LYS A 283 8.79 7.39 11.20
N GLU A 284 8.54 6.93 12.42
CA GLU A 284 7.86 5.66 12.72
C GLU A 284 6.93 5.82 13.91
N ILE A 285 5.96 4.92 14.06
CA ILE A 285 5.03 4.88 15.18
C ILE A 285 5.61 4.04 16.33
N CYS A 286 5.42 4.53 17.56
CA CYS A 286 5.93 3.94 18.77
C CYS A 286 5.12 2.70 19.18
N MET A 287 5.65 1.52 18.88
CA MET A 287 5.05 0.23 19.27
C MET A 287 4.82 0.12 20.79
N TYR A 288 5.74 0.66 21.61
CA TYR A 288 5.57 0.71 23.06
C TYR A 288 4.42 1.63 23.49
N PHE A 289 4.10 2.69 22.74
CA PHE A 289 2.92 3.52 23.01
C PHE A 289 1.63 2.81 22.61
N ILE A 290 1.65 2.10 21.47
CA ILE A 290 0.54 1.24 21.04
C ILE A 290 0.16 0.22 22.12
N LYS A 291 1.15 -0.48 22.71
CA LYS A 291 0.96 -1.41 23.84
C LYS A 291 0.66 -0.71 25.19
N GLY A 292 0.75 0.62 25.25
CA GLY A 292 0.44 1.42 26.45
C GLY A 292 1.53 1.40 27.53
N HIS A 293 2.80 1.31 27.12
CA HIS A 293 3.98 1.16 27.99
C HIS A 293 5.17 2.09 27.63
N CYS A 294 5.00 3.07 26.73
CA CYS A 294 6.06 4.03 26.40
C CYS A 294 6.41 4.90 27.62
N ARG A 295 7.64 4.79 28.12
CA ARG A 295 8.12 5.53 29.29
C ARG A 295 8.60 6.96 28.97
N ASN A 296 8.75 7.29 27.69
CA ASN A 296 9.35 8.54 27.25
C ASN A 296 8.35 9.72 27.17
N GLY A 297 7.04 9.44 27.18
CA GLY A 297 6.00 10.47 27.00
C GLY A 297 6.24 11.29 25.73
N ASP A 298 6.08 12.61 25.83
CA ASP A 298 6.28 13.53 24.70
C ASP A 298 7.74 13.62 24.23
N LYS A 299 8.70 13.11 25.02
CA LYS A 299 10.11 12.97 24.65
C LYS A 299 10.39 11.69 23.85
N CYS A 300 9.37 11.02 23.31
CA CYS A 300 9.56 9.86 22.43
C CYS A 300 9.97 10.30 21.02
N PHE A 301 11.05 9.71 20.51
CA PHE A 301 11.55 9.90 19.14
C PHE A 301 10.70 9.19 18.06
N LYS A 302 9.70 8.40 18.48
CA LYS A 302 8.68 7.77 17.61
C LYS A 302 7.30 8.34 17.91
N GLU A 303 6.39 8.26 16.94
CA GLU A 303 5.09 8.92 17.03
C GLU A 303 4.04 8.14 17.82
N HIS A 304 3.23 8.86 18.60
CA HIS A 304 2.26 8.30 19.53
C HIS A 304 0.87 8.15 18.89
N SER A 305 0.73 7.19 17.96
CA SER A 305 -0.55 6.84 17.32
C SER A 305 -1.35 5.77 18.09
N LYS A 306 -2.68 5.81 17.97
CA LYS A 306 -3.61 4.77 18.48
C LYS A 306 -3.85 3.62 17.48
N VAL A 307 -3.39 3.78 16.24
CA VAL A 307 -3.52 2.88 15.09
C VAL A 307 -2.12 2.59 14.50
N PRO A 308 -1.92 1.50 13.73
CA PRO A 308 -0.61 1.15 13.16
C PRO A 308 -0.09 2.11 12.06
N TYR A 309 -0.88 3.12 11.70
CA TYR A 309 -0.61 4.12 10.67
C TYR A 309 -0.85 5.55 11.19
N LYS A 310 -0.29 6.55 10.51
CA LYS A 310 -0.67 7.95 10.62
C LYS A 310 -0.36 8.67 9.31
N TRP A 311 -1.36 9.32 8.72
CA TRP A 311 -1.24 10.10 7.50
C TRP A 311 -0.99 11.57 7.83
N GLU A 312 0.07 12.13 7.25
CA GLU A 312 0.51 13.50 7.48
C GLU A 312 0.84 14.19 6.16
N VAL A 313 0.46 15.45 6.03
CA VAL A 313 0.83 16.35 4.94
C VAL A 313 1.88 17.35 5.42
N LYS A 314 2.83 17.73 4.57
CA LYS A 314 3.89 18.67 4.90
C LYS A 314 3.39 20.11 4.71
N GLU A 315 3.29 20.85 5.80
CA GLU A 315 2.87 22.26 5.80
C GLU A 315 4.06 23.13 6.26
N GLY A 316 4.66 23.85 5.30
CA GLY A 316 5.87 24.64 5.53
C GLY A 316 7.06 23.77 5.97
N LEU A 317 7.53 23.99 7.21
CA LEU A 317 8.60 23.21 7.84
C LEU A 317 8.10 22.03 8.68
N GLY A 318 6.78 21.88 8.86
CA GLY A 318 6.17 20.88 9.73
C GLY A 318 5.43 19.77 9.00
N TRP A 319 4.95 18.79 9.77
CA TRP A 319 4.04 17.74 9.33
C TRP A 319 2.73 17.85 10.12
N VAL A 320 1.60 17.92 9.41
CA VAL A 320 0.25 18.10 9.95
C VAL A 320 -0.58 16.86 9.66
N ALA A 321 -1.32 16.37 10.66
CA ALA A 321 -2.12 15.16 10.52
C ALA A 321 -3.33 15.39 9.59
N LEU A 322 -3.54 14.47 8.64
CA LEU A 322 -4.69 14.54 7.74
C LEU A 322 -5.98 14.10 8.47
N PRO A 323 -7.11 14.81 8.28
CA PRO A 323 -8.30 14.61 9.11
C PRO A 323 -8.99 13.26 8.87
N ASP A 324 -9.00 12.77 7.62
CA ASP A 324 -9.55 11.46 7.25
C ASP A 324 -8.49 10.34 7.33
N ASN A 325 -7.76 10.27 8.45
CA ASN A 325 -6.65 9.34 8.63
C ASN A 325 -7.03 7.86 8.40
N GLU A 326 -8.27 7.49 8.67
CA GLU A 326 -8.77 6.12 8.48
C GLU A 326 -9.34 5.85 7.07
N GLY A 327 -10.03 6.81 6.45
CA GLY A 327 -10.49 6.66 5.08
C GLY A 327 -9.37 6.69 4.06
N ILE A 328 -8.33 7.48 4.31
CA ILE A 328 -7.10 7.48 3.50
C ILE A 328 -6.38 6.13 3.64
N GLU A 329 -6.24 5.59 4.85
CA GLU A 329 -5.62 4.27 5.07
C GLU A 329 -6.40 3.14 4.39
N ARG A 330 -7.71 3.04 4.64
CA ARG A 330 -8.56 1.96 4.11
C ARG A 330 -8.49 1.89 2.58
N ASP A 331 -8.51 3.04 1.94
CA ASP A 331 -8.39 3.12 0.49
C ASP A 331 -6.94 2.88 0.03
N TYR A 332 -5.90 3.28 0.78
CA TYR A 332 -4.50 2.95 0.46
C TYR A 332 -4.20 1.44 0.52
N CYS A 333 -4.80 0.74 1.47
CA CYS A 333 -4.67 -0.71 1.61
C CYS A 333 -5.20 -1.48 0.38
N ASN A 334 -6.10 -0.88 -0.40
CA ASN A 334 -6.64 -1.49 -1.61
C ASN A 334 -5.68 -1.26 -2.80
N PRO A 335 -5.11 -2.32 -3.42
CA PRO A 335 -4.16 -2.17 -4.52
C PRO A 335 -4.78 -1.60 -5.81
N ALA A 336 -6.11 -1.66 -5.98
CA ALA A 336 -6.80 -1.03 -7.11
C ALA A 336 -7.00 0.49 -6.93
N LYS A 337 -6.73 1.04 -5.74
CA LYS A 337 -6.87 2.47 -5.43
C LYS A 337 -5.54 3.20 -5.59
N THR A 338 -5.62 4.38 -6.20
CA THR A 338 -4.52 5.34 -6.41
C THR A 338 -4.72 6.67 -5.69
N TYR A 339 -5.90 6.90 -5.11
CA TYR A 339 -6.27 8.19 -4.52
C TYR A 339 -7.33 8.04 -3.41
N SER A 340 -7.23 8.89 -2.37
CA SER A 340 -8.29 9.09 -1.35
C SER A 340 -8.20 10.46 -0.67
N SER A 341 -9.34 11.13 -0.46
CA SER A 341 -9.49 12.35 0.37
C SER A 341 -8.45 13.48 0.16
N GLY A 342 -8.00 13.65 -1.09
CA GLY A 342 -7.00 14.64 -1.50
C GLY A 342 -5.60 14.07 -1.74
N VAL A 343 -5.33 12.83 -1.35
CA VAL A 343 -4.01 12.19 -1.42
C VAL A 343 -3.91 11.27 -2.63
N CYS A 344 -2.96 11.52 -3.53
CA CYS A 344 -2.49 10.52 -4.49
C CYS A 344 -1.48 9.58 -3.81
N PHE A 345 -1.71 8.27 -3.92
CA PHE A 345 -0.92 7.21 -3.29
C PHE A 345 0.33 6.79 -4.07
N ASP A 346 0.34 7.04 -5.37
CA ASP A 346 1.44 6.60 -6.24
C ASP A 346 2.53 7.69 -6.36
N THR A 347 2.19 8.98 -6.15
CA THR A 347 3.14 10.08 -5.95
C THR A 347 3.38 10.45 -4.47
N MET A 348 2.50 10.00 -3.56
CA MET A 348 2.47 10.41 -2.14
C MET A 348 2.38 11.94 -1.97
N THR A 349 1.40 12.57 -2.61
CA THR A 349 1.16 14.02 -2.59
C THR A 349 -0.31 14.38 -2.38
N ARG A 350 -0.58 15.60 -1.89
CA ARG A 350 -1.91 16.22 -1.83
C ARG A 350 -1.86 17.61 -2.46
N GLY A 351 -2.33 17.72 -3.69
CA GLY A 351 -2.22 18.97 -4.46
C GLY A 351 -0.76 19.30 -4.83
N TYR A 352 -0.10 20.18 -4.07
CA TYR A 352 1.35 20.43 -4.16
C TYR A 352 2.14 19.76 -3.03
N ASP A 353 1.47 19.43 -1.93
CA ASP A 353 2.12 19.18 -0.65
C ASP A 353 2.52 17.71 -0.53
N VAL A 354 3.72 17.44 -0.02
CA VAL A 354 4.21 16.07 0.19
C VAL A 354 3.40 15.42 1.30
N VAL A 355 2.95 14.19 1.08
CA VAL A 355 2.23 13.38 2.06
C VAL A 355 3.09 12.19 2.48
N ARG A 356 2.92 11.73 3.73
CA ARG A 356 3.55 10.50 4.22
C ARG A 356 2.58 9.65 5.04
N ARG A 357 2.82 8.34 5.01
CA ARG A 357 2.25 7.37 5.95
C ARG A 357 3.33 6.96 6.96
N LEU A 358 3.26 7.49 8.17
CA LEU A 358 4.00 6.90 9.29
C LEU A 358 3.45 5.50 9.57
N SER A 359 4.33 4.56 9.88
CA SER A 359 4.01 3.14 10.03
C SER A 359 4.55 2.61 11.37
N THR A 360 3.94 1.56 11.91
CA THR A 360 4.66 0.63 12.80
C THR A 360 5.67 -0.20 11.99
N VAL A 361 6.61 -0.84 12.68
CA VAL A 361 7.59 -1.72 12.01
C VAL A 361 6.87 -2.86 11.26
N SER A 362 7.51 -3.36 10.20
CA SER A 362 6.99 -4.47 9.40
C SER A 362 6.83 -5.75 10.23
N SER A 363 5.75 -6.50 10.00
CA SER A 363 5.49 -7.75 10.74
C SER A 363 6.53 -8.83 10.49
N VAL A 364 7.28 -8.81 9.37
CA VAL A 364 8.42 -9.74 9.17
C VAL A 364 9.60 -9.47 10.10
N ILE A 365 9.69 -8.25 10.67
CA ILE A 365 10.76 -7.82 11.59
C ILE A 365 10.37 -8.05 13.06
N GLN A 366 9.08 -7.96 13.40
CA GLN A 366 8.55 -8.16 14.76
C GLN A 366 7.23 -8.96 14.77
N PRO A 367 7.22 -10.22 14.29
CA PRO A 367 5.98 -10.98 14.02
C PRO A 367 5.10 -11.23 15.25
N ASN A 368 5.69 -11.18 16.44
CA ASN A 368 5.01 -11.45 17.72
C ASN A 368 4.50 -10.17 18.43
N TYR A 369 4.52 -9.01 17.77
CA TYR A 369 4.12 -7.72 18.39
C TYR A 369 2.81 -7.20 17.79
N ILE A 370 1.86 -6.83 18.67
CA ILE A 370 0.54 -6.34 18.27
C ILE A 370 0.63 -5.09 17.38
N LEU A 371 -0.19 -5.05 16.33
CA LEU A 371 -0.28 -3.92 15.39
C LEU A 371 1.07 -3.54 14.75
N THR A 372 1.92 -4.52 14.45
CA THR A 372 2.92 -4.36 13.39
C THR A 372 2.23 -4.20 12.04
N THR A 373 2.88 -3.51 11.10
CA THR A 373 2.30 -3.34 9.77
C THR A 373 2.59 -4.59 8.94
N THR A 374 1.57 -5.40 8.69
CA THR A 374 1.65 -6.47 7.68
C THR A 374 1.53 -5.84 6.29
N TRP A 375 2.46 -6.20 5.39
CA TRP A 375 2.49 -5.72 4.01
C TRP A 375 2.15 -6.86 3.05
N ALA A 376 1.26 -6.57 2.11
CA ALA A 376 0.83 -7.48 1.05
C ALA A 376 1.30 -6.94 -0.31
N TRP A 377 1.86 -7.84 -1.12
CA TRP A 377 2.36 -7.53 -2.45
C TRP A 377 1.38 -8.06 -3.50
N HIS A 378 1.08 -7.24 -4.50
CA HIS A 378 0.10 -7.54 -5.55
C HIS A 378 0.68 -7.21 -6.92
N TRP A 379 0.28 -7.95 -7.95
CA TRP A 379 0.60 -7.68 -9.35
C TRP A 379 -0.69 -7.54 -10.17
N GLU A 380 -0.65 -6.73 -11.23
CA GLU A 380 -1.81 -6.48 -12.10
C GLU A 380 -1.91 -7.52 -13.21
N ASP A 381 -3.07 -8.19 -13.33
CA ASP A 381 -3.33 -9.21 -14.35
C ASP A 381 -3.60 -8.60 -15.75
N GLU A 382 -4.09 -9.39 -16.71
CA GLU A 382 -4.36 -8.92 -18.08
C GLU A 382 -5.74 -8.25 -18.23
N TYR A 383 -6.52 -8.21 -17.16
CA TYR A 383 -7.87 -7.65 -17.08
C TYR A 383 -7.98 -6.45 -16.12
N GLY A 384 -6.90 -6.10 -15.40
CA GLY A 384 -6.83 -5.02 -14.42
C GLY A 384 -7.11 -5.45 -12.97
N ASN A 385 -7.19 -6.75 -12.69
CA ASN A 385 -7.32 -7.26 -11.32
C ASN A 385 -5.97 -7.29 -10.62
N TRP A 386 -5.98 -6.98 -9.32
CA TRP A 386 -4.78 -6.97 -8.48
C TRP A 386 -4.66 -8.28 -7.70
N ILE A 387 -3.79 -9.17 -8.18
CA ILE A 387 -3.59 -10.52 -7.64
C ILE A 387 -2.46 -10.50 -6.62
N GLN A 388 -2.72 -10.95 -5.39
CA GLN A 388 -1.69 -11.04 -4.35
C GLN A 388 -0.67 -12.16 -4.66
N TYR A 389 0.62 -11.94 -4.40
CA TYR A 389 1.64 -12.99 -4.53
C TYR A 389 1.35 -14.18 -3.61
N ALA A 390 1.61 -15.38 -4.12
CA ALA A 390 1.20 -16.69 -3.58
C ALA A 390 -0.33 -16.93 -3.39
N SER A 391 -1.21 -16.02 -3.80
CA SER A 391 -2.64 -16.32 -3.90
C SER A 391 -2.94 -17.27 -5.06
N SER A 392 -3.98 -18.10 -4.92
CA SER A 392 -4.53 -18.95 -6.00
C SER A 392 -5.63 -18.25 -6.83
N GLY A 393 -5.90 -16.97 -6.55
CA GLY A 393 -6.93 -16.19 -7.26
C GLY A 393 -6.60 -15.87 -8.72
N GLY A 394 -7.64 -15.66 -9.53
CA GLY A 394 -7.51 -15.23 -10.93
C GLY A 394 -7.21 -16.35 -11.95
N GLY A 395 -7.11 -17.61 -11.53
CA GLY A 395 -6.83 -18.75 -12.45
C GLY A 395 -5.39 -18.80 -12.98
N HIS A 396 -4.48 -18.02 -12.38
CA HIS A 396 -3.07 -18.02 -12.72
C HIS A 396 -2.27 -19.04 -11.89
N ASN A 397 -1.10 -19.46 -12.39
CA ASN A 397 -0.20 -20.33 -11.65
C ASN A 397 0.31 -19.63 -10.38
N THR A 398 0.28 -20.32 -9.23
CA THR A 398 0.86 -19.80 -7.98
C THR A 398 2.35 -19.52 -8.14
N ALA A 399 2.78 -18.33 -7.72
CA ALA A 399 4.18 -17.95 -7.70
C ALA A 399 4.97 -18.71 -6.62
N SER A 400 6.24 -18.98 -6.87
CA SER A 400 7.20 -19.61 -5.93
C SER A 400 7.70 -18.66 -4.84
N ILE A 401 6.96 -17.60 -4.55
CA ILE A 401 7.33 -16.53 -3.62
C ILE A 401 6.08 -15.88 -3.04
N THR A 402 6.08 -15.62 -1.73
CA THR A 402 4.97 -15.05 -0.97
C THR A 402 5.09 -13.53 -0.81
N SER A 403 4.01 -12.88 -0.34
CA SER A 403 4.08 -11.48 0.12
C SER A 403 5.12 -11.32 1.23
N GLU A 404 5.21 -12.29 2.15
CA GLU A 404 6.15 -12.28 3.27
C GLU A 404 7.61 -12.39 2.82
N ASP A 405 7.92 -13.24 1.83
CA ASP A 405 9.26 -13.35 1.23
C ASP A 405 9.69 -12.06 0.52
N LEU A 406 8.77 -11.44 -0.23
CA LEU A 406 9.02 -10.18 -0.91
C LEU A 406 9.24 -9.04 0.08
N GLU A 407 8.44 -8.98 1.14
CA GLU A 407 8.61 -8.02 2.22
C GLU A 407 9.93 -8.23 2.98
N GLN A 408 10.31 -9.48 3.27
CA GLN A 408 11.58 -9.78 3.92
C GLN A 408 12.77 -9.32 3.06
N LYS A 409 12.76 -9.58 1.75
CA LYS A 409 13.81 -9.11 0.81
C LYS A 409 13.82 -7.59 0.70
N PHE A 410 12.65 -6.95 0.56
CA PHE A 410 12.52 -5.49 0.47
C PHE A 410 13.02 -4.75 1.73
N THR A 411 12.86 -5.35 2.92
CA THR A 411 13.40 -4.79 4.17
C THR A 411 14.92 -4.95 4.32
N GLN A 412 15.56 -5.79 3.48
CA GLN A 412 17.03 -5.92 3.40
C GLN A 412 17.61 -4.97 2.35
N ASP A 413 17.03 -4.95 1.15
CA ASP A 413 17.35 -3.99 0.09
C ASP A 413 16.08 -3.63 -0.71
N SER A 414 15.68 -2.37 -0.64
CA SER A 414 14.50 -1.83 -1.33
C SER A 414 14.73 -1.51 -2.81
N LYS A 415 15.93 -1.78 -3.34
CA LYS A 415 16.30 -1.65 -4.76
C LYS A 415 16.66 -2.98 -5.43
N ALA A 416 16.67 -4.09 -4.69
CA ALA A 416 17.02 -5.39 -5.25
C ALA A 416 16.07 -5.81 -6.38
N GLU A 417 16.61 -6.58 -7.32
CA GLU A 417 15.80 -7.41 -8.22
C GLU A 417 15.65 -8.82 -7.62
N VAL A 418 14.44 -9.37 -7.67
CA VAL A 418 14.11 -10.69 -7.13
C VAL A 418 13.62 -11.63 -8.23
N GLU A 419 14.32 -12.74 -8.43
CA GLU A 419 13.86 -13.82 -9.31
C GLU A 419 12.95 -14.82 -8.59
N PHE A 420 11.93 -15.28 -9.33
CA PHE A 420 10.98 -16.32 -8.91
C PHE A 420 10.34 -16.99 -10.13
N THR A 421 9.58 -18.07 -9.92
CA THR A 421 8.82 -18.75 -10.98
C THR A 421 7.32 -18.76 -10.70
N ALA A 422 6.50 -18.90 -11.74
CA ALA A 422 5.08 -19.23 -11.62
C ALA A 422 4.71 -20.25 -12.71
N GLY A 423 4.48 -21.50 -12.30
CA GLY A 423 4.42 -22.63 -13.23
C GLY A 423 5.72 -22.77 -14.04
N SER A 424 5.61 -22.85 -15.36
CA SER A 424 6.75 -22.99 -16.29
C SER A 424 7.44 -21.67 -16.69
N GLN A 425 7.12 -20.56 -16.03
CA GLN A 425 7.58 -19.22 -16.38
C GLN A 425 8.46 -18.62 -15.28
N THR A 426 9.57 -17.98 -15.67
CA THR A 426 10.49 -17.28 -14.77
C THR A 426 10.32 -15.76 -14.90
N TYR A 427 10.35 -15.07 -13.78
CA TYR A 427 10.16 -13.63 -13.69
C TYR A 427 11.23 -12.97 -12.83
N THR A 428 11.54 -11.72 -13.14
CA THR A 428 12.26 -10.78 -12.26
C THR A 428 11.27 -9.75 -11.72
N LEU A 429 11.38 -9.35 -10.46
CA LEU A 429 10.68 -8.21 -9.88
C LEU A 429 11.71 -7.16 -9.44
N SER A 430 11.67 -5.97 -10.05
CA SER A 430 12.41 -4.79 -9.57
C SER A 430 11.62 -4.11 -8.45
N PHE A 431 12.20 -4.04 -7.26
CA PHE A 431 11.61 -3.27 -6.15
C PHE A 431 11.70 -1.75 -6.36
N GLN A 432 12.71 -1.27 -7.10
CA GLN A 432 12.86 0.16 -7.38
C GLN A 432 11.78 0.67 -8.35
N ASP A 433 11.52 -0.08 -9.42
CA ASP A 433 10.57 0.32 -10.46
C ASP A 433 9.14 -0.17 -10.18
N MET A 434 8.97 -1.07 -9.19
CA MET A 434 7.71 -1.75 -8.87
C MET A 434 7.10 -2.47 -10.08
N ILE A 435 7.96 -3.18 -10.83
CA ILE A 435 7.60 -3.89 -12.07
C ILE A 435 8.09 -5.34 -12.03
N GLN A 436 7.17 -6.26 -12.32
CA GLN A 436 7.45 -7.65 -12.67
C GLN A 436 7.71 -7.76 -14.18
N THR A 437 8.80 -8.43 -14.57
CA THR A 437 9.15 -8.72 -15.97
C THR A 437 9.25 -10.23 -16.19
N ASN A 438 8.58 -10.77 -17.20
CA ASN A 438 8.77 -12.17 -17.62
C ASN A 438 10.08 -12.33 -18.41
N LYS A 439 10.98 -13.20 -17.96
CA LYS A 439 12.33 -13.36 -18.56
C LYS A 439 12.33 -14.05 -19.94
N ARG A 440 11.24 -14.70 -20.34
CA ARG A 440 11.10 -15.40 -21.63
C ARG A 440 10.48 -14.53 -22.74
N TYR A 441 9.53 -13.67 -22.38
CA TYR A 441 8.74 -12.87 -23.32
C TYR A 441 8.97 -11.36 -23.20
N GLY A 442 9.67 -10.89 -22.15
CA GLY A 442 9.91 -9.47 -21.90
C GLY A 442 8.67 -8.67 -21.47
N THR A 443 7.54 -9.33 -21.24
CA THR A 443 6.29 -8.68 -20.81
C THR A 443 6.44 -8.11 -19.40
N LYS A 444 6.01 -6.86 -19.24
CA LYS A 444 6.06 -6.11 -17.96
C LYS A 444 4.67 -5.98 -17.36
N LYS A 445 4.57 -6.05 -16.04
CA LYS A 445 3.35 -5.88 -15.24
C LYS A 445 3.63 -5.03 -14.00
N LEU A 446 2.67 -4.17 -13.64
CA LEU A 446 2.78 -3.31 -12.46
C LEU A 446 2.63 -4.13 -11.17
N VAL A 447 3.32 -3.68 -10.12
CA VAL A 447 3.31 -4.27 -8.78
C VAL A 447 2.98 -3.20 -7.74
N ARG A 448 2.18 -3.55 -6.72
CA ARG A 448 1.82 -2.66 -5.60
C ARG A 448 1.99 -3.38 -4.27
N ARG A 449 2.89 -2.83 -3.45
CA ARG A 449 3.07 -3.11 -2.03
C ARG A 449 2.11 -2.22 -1.25
N ARG A 450 1.07 -2.80 -0.64
CA ARG A 450 0.09 -2.08 0.20
C ARG A 450 0.01 -2.75 1.58
N PRO A 451 -0.29 -2.01 2.66
CA PRO A 451 -0.47 -2.60 3.98
C PRO A 451 -1.82 -3.32 4.08
N VAL A 452 -1.93 -4.30 4.97
CA VAL A 452 -3.22 -4.90 5.33
C VAL A 452 -3.99 -3.93 6.23
N PHE A 453 -5.26 -3.66 5.90
CA PHE A 453 -6.08 -2.72 6.65
C PHE A 453 -6.39 -3.21 8.07
N VAL A 454 -6.38 -2.28 9.02
CA VAL A 454 -6.83 -2.45 10.40
C VAL A 454 -7.63 -1.20 10.75
N SER A 455 -8.91 -1.31 11.08
CA SER A 455 -9.71 -0.12 11.40
C SER A 455 -9.28 0.51 12.73
N ALA A 456 -9.68 1.75 12.98
CA ALA A 456 -9.52 2.37 14.30
C ALA A 456 -10.28 1.60 15.38
N ALA A 457 -11.40 0.94 15.03
CA ALA A 457 -12.14 0.05 15.92
C ALA A 457 -11.38 -1.25 16.21
N ASP A 458 -10.74 -1.87 15.21
CA ASP A 458 -9.93 -3.08 15.39
C ASP A 458 -8.66 -2.78 16.18
N ALA A 459 -7.94 -1.71 15.82
CA ALA A 459 -6.74 -1.29 16.53
C ALA A 459 -7.05 -0.86 17.97
N GLN A 460 -8.17 -0.18 18.21
CA GLN A 460 -8.63 0.10 19.56
C GLN A 460 -9.00 -1.19 20.28
N THR A 461 -9.71 -2.14 19.65
CA THR A 461 -10.04 -3.45 20.23
C THR A 461 -8.78 -4.20 20.64
N ILE A 462 -7.81 -4.38 19.74
CA ILE A 462 -6.53 -5.06 19.98
C ILE A 462 -5.70 -4.39 21.09
N ARG A 463 -5.87 -3.07 21.30
CA ARG A 463 -5.16 -2.31 22.34
C ARG A 463 -5.93 -2.19 23.66
N THR A 464 -7.26 -2.27 23.66
CA THR A 464 -8.10 -2.31 24.88
C THR A 464 -8.34 -3.73 25.37
N THR A 465 -8.07 -4.75 24.55
CA THR A 465 -7.73 -6.11 25.01
C THR A 465 -6.35 -6.15 25.68
N LYS A 466 -6.17 -5.32 26.71
CA LYS A 466 -5.61 -5.84 27.95
C LYS A 466 -6.64 -6.84 28.51
N PRO A 467 -6.24 -7.94 29.18
CA PRO A 467 -7.19 -8.91 29.69
C PRO A 467 -8.22 -8.24 30.61
N ALA A 468 -9.49 -8.18 30.17
CA ALA A 468 -10.55 -7.51 30.90
C ALA A 468 -10.81 -8.25 32.22
N PRO A 469 -10.70 -7.60 33.41
CA PRO A 469 -10.74 -8.32 34.69
C PRO A 469 -12.04 -9.07 34.99
N ASN A 470 -13.13 -8.81 34.25
CA ASN A 470 -14.35 -9.62 34.33
C ASN A 470 -15.19 -9.58 33.04
N SER A 471 -14.85 -10.44 32.07
CA SER A 471 -15.83 -11.05 31.15
C SER A 471 -15.25 -12.31 30.49
N GLN A 472 -15.00 -13.33 31.32
CA GLN A 472 -14.61 -14.71 30.95
C GLN A 472 -13.55 -14.90 29.84
N MET A 473 -12.67 -13.93 29.59
CA MET A 473 -11.33 -14.19 29.05
C MET A 473 -10.66 -15.18 30.00
N LYS A 474 -10.59 -16.44 29.60
CA LYS A 474 -10.11 -17.52 30.45
C LYS A 474 -8.69 -17.18 30.90
N THR A 475 -8.43 -17.36 32.19
CA THR A 475 -7.09 -17.32 32.76
C THR A 475 -6.15 -18.19 31.93
N LEU A 476 -4.85 -17.84 31.87
CA LEU A 476 -3.82 -18.82 31.49
C LEU A 476 -4.13 -20.13 32.25
N PRO A 477 -4.27 -21.28 31.54
CA PRO A 477 -5.00 -22.43 32.07
C PRO A 477 -4.57 -22.79 33.48
N SER A 478 -5.51 -23.20 34.34
CA SER A 478 -5.27 -23.32 35.78
C SER A 478 -4.08 -24.23 36.17
N HIS A 479 -3.73 -25.18 35.31
CA HIS A 479 -2.57 -26.08 35.43
C HIS A 479 -1.21 -25.45 35.02
N TRP A 480 -1.20 -24.30 34.32
CA TRP A 480 0.01 -23.61 33.90
C TRP A 480 0.79 -23.02 35.09
N ASN A 481 2.11 -23.24 35.08
CA ASN A 481 3.01 -22.58 36.02
C ASN A 481 3.27 -21.15 35.53
N LYS A 482 2.45 -20.21 36.01
CA LYS A 482 2.46 -18.79 35.61
C LYS A 482 3.81 -18.11 35.86
N ALA A 483 4.53 -18.50 36.91
CA ALA A 483 5.86 -17.97 37.24
C ALA A 483 6.96 -18.44 36.26
N GLN A 484 6.66 -19.43 35.41
CA GLN A 484 7.59 -19.97 34.42
C GLN A 484 7.09 -19.82 32.97
N THR A 485 6.01 -19.07 32.75
CA THR A 485 5.57 -18.65 31.40
C THR A 485 6.31 -17.38 30.99
N PRO A 486 7.11 -17.38 29.91
CA PRO A 486 7.72 -16.14 29.41
C PRO A 486 6.66 -15.23 28.77
N GLU A 487 6.92 -13.91 28.73
CA GLU A 487 6.04 -12.96 28.01
C GLU A 487 6.17 -13.10 26.48
N ILE A 488 7.35 -13.51 26.00
CA ILE A 488 7.65 -13.71 24.58
C ILE A 488 8.33 -15.07 24.41
N GLY A 489 7.95 -15.83 23.39
CA GLY A 489 8.43 -17.20 23.16
C GLY A 489 7.71 -18.23 24.02
N TYR A 490 8.37 -19.36 24.27
CA TYR A 490 7.78 -20.53 24.92
C TYR A 490 8.69 -21.12 26.00
N LYS A 491 8.12 -21.93 26.89
CA LYS A 491 8.87 -22.85 27.76
C LYS A 491 8.27 -24.25 27.73
N LYS A 492 9.13 -25.27 27.66
CA LYS A 492 8.78 -26.68 27.89
C LYS A 492 8.92 -27.00 29.38
N LEU A 493 7.90 -27.60 29.99
CA LEU A 493 7.88 -27.99 31.41
C LEU A 493 7.57 -29.48 31.54
N LEU A 494 8.50 -30.24 32.12
CA LEU A 494 8.34 -31.66 32.42
C LEU A 494 7.17 -31.87 33.41
N LEU A 495 6.17 -32.67 33.01
CA LEU A 495 5.10 -33.11 33.89
C LEU A 495 5.58 -34.23 34.82
N GLN A 496 5.09 -34.24 36.06
CA GLN A 496 5.34 -35.32 37.01
C GLN A 496 4.46 -36.53 36.67
N LYS A 497 4.99 -37.75 36.75
CA LYS A 497 4.34 -38.97 36.25
C LYS A 497 3.08 -39.39 37.04
N ASP A 498 3.00 -38.96 38.29
CA ASP A 498 1.86 -39.13 39.20
C ASP A 498 0.74 -38.10 38.98
N SER A 499 1.01 -37.02 38.21
CA SER A 499 0.02 -35.99 37.97
C SER A 499 -1.15 -36.50 37.12
N SER A 500 -2.35 -36.01 37.42
CA SER A 500 -3.57 -36.30 36.64
C SER A 500 -3.47 -35.80 35.19
N GLU A 501 -2.68 -34.75 34.97
CA GLU A 501 -2.35 -34.18 33.66
C GLU A 501 -1.48 -35.13 32.82
N TYR A 502 -0.37 -35.62 33.39
CA TYR A 502 0.46 -36.65 32.74
C TYR A 502 -0.36 -37.90 32.45
N THR A 503 -1.10 -38.41 33.45
CA THR A 503 -1.94 -39.60 33.33
C THR A 503 -3.00 -39.46 32.24
N ALA A 504 -3.59 -38.27 32.06
CA ALA A 504 -4.57 -38.02 31.00
C ALA A 504 -3.96 -38.12 29.60
N ILE A 505 -2.78 -37.53 29.38
CA ILE A 505 -2.08 -37.54 28.09
C ILE A 505 -1.44 -38.91 27.81
N GLU A 506 -0.90 -39.59 28.82
CA GLU A 506 -0.40 -40.96 28.71
C GLU A 506 -1.53 -41.92 28.31
N ARG A 507 -2.72 -41.82 28.93
CA ARG A 507 -3.90 -42.61 28.54
C ARG A 507 -4.36 -42.31 27.11
N LEU A 508 -4.29 -41.04 26.67
CA LEU A 508 -4.65 -40.66 25.30
C LEU A 508 -3.68 -41.30 24.28
N PHE A 509 -2.37 -41.25 24.54
CA PHE A 509 -1.34 -41.90 23.71
C PHE A 509 -1.52 -43.44 23.72
N ASN A 510 -1.61 -44.02 24.91
CA ASN A 510 -1.86 -45.45 25.14
C ASN A 510 -3.27 -45.91 24.74
N THR A 511 -4.13 -45.05 24.17
CA THR A 511 -5.36 -45.52 23.53
C THR A 511 -5.02 -46.36 22.29
N THR A 512 -4.08 -45.90 21.44
CA THR A 512 -3.72 -46.58 20.17
C THR A 512 -2.27 -47.02 20.06
N MET A 513 -1.34 -46.47 20.83
CA MET A 513 0.07 -46.91 20.85
C MET A 513 0.25 -48.14 21.74
N ARG A 514 1.06 -49.11 21.28
CA ARG A 514 1.42 -50.36 21.98
C ARG A 514 2.89 -50.67 21.67
N GLY A 515 3.63 -51.25 22.63
CA GLY A 515 5.06 -51.53 22.46
C GLY A 515 5.97 -50.31 22.57
N PHE A 516 5.45 -49.14 22.95
CA PHE A 516 6.20 -47.91 23.16
C PHE A 516 5.97 -47.38 24.57
N GLY A 517 7.04 -46.92 25.21
CA GLY A 517 7.04 -46.37 26.56
C GLY A 517 7.30 -44.87 26.54
N ILE A 518 6.49 -44.11 27.29
CA ILE A 518 6.68 -42.68 27.45
C ILE A 518 7.87 -42.43 28.38
N GLN A 519 8.90 -41.77 27.86
CA GLN A 519 10.03 -41.33 28.66
C GLN A 519 9.62 -40.13 29.51
N GLN A 520 9.04 -39.11 28.84
CA GLN A 520 8.62 -37.84 29.42
C GLN A 520 7.51 -37.17 28.60
N ILE A 521 6.68 -36.36 29.26
CA ILE A 521 5.73 -35.44 28.64
C ILE A 521 6.08 -34.03 29.09
N GLU A 522 6.31 -33.12 28.15
CA GLU A 522 6.54 -31.70 28.43
C GLU A 522 5.30 -30.88 28.04
N ARG A 523 4.71 -30.15 28.98
CA ARG A 523 3.73 -29.10 28.63
C ARG A 523 4.45 -27.91 28.02
N ILE A 524 3.90 -27.40 26.93
CA ILE A 524 4.37 -26.20 26.24
C ILE A 524 3.56 -25.02 26.76
N GLN A 525 4.26 -24.02 27.29
CA GLN A 525 3.69 -22.74 27.72
C GLN A 525 4.22 -21.62 26.83
N ASN A 526 3.56 -21.35 25.71
CA ASN A 526 3.77 -20.19 24.85
C ASN A 526 2.59 -19.22 25.04
N ARG A 527 2.84 -18.09 25.70
CA ARG A 527 1.78 -17.13 26.04
C ARG A 527 1.15 -16.49 24.79
N ALA A 528 1.98 -16.07 23.85
CA ALA A 528 1.50 -15.37 22.64
C ALA A 528 0.64 -16.29 21.77
N LEU A 529 1.08 -17.53 21.54
CA LEU A 529 0.28 -18.51 20.79
C LEU A 529 -1.01 -18.88 21.52
N TRP A 530 -1.02 -18.95 22.86
CA TRP A 530 -2.25 -19.19 23.62
C TRP A 530 -3.26 -18.03 23.50
N GLU A 531 -2.79 -16.78 23.64
CA GLU A 531 -3.64 -15.60 23.53
C GLU A 531 -4.24 -15.46 22.11
N VAL A 532 -3.46 -15.76 21.06
CA VAL A 532 -3.94 -15.80 19.66
C VAL A 532 -4.90 -16.97 19.41
N PHE A 533 -4.62 -18.16 19.95
CA PHE A 533 -5.50 -19.33 19.84
C PHE A 533 -6.87 -19.10 20.53
N GLN A 534 -6.90 -18.47 21.71
CA GLN A 534 -8.15 -18.08 22.35
C GLN A 534 -8.89 -16.97 21.57
N TRP A 535 -8.17 -15.98 21.00
CA TRP A 535 -8.77 -14.98 20.13
C TRP A 535 -9.42 -15.60 18.89
N GLN A 536 -8.74 -16.54 18.22
CA GLN A 536 -9.30 -17.28 17.07
C GLN A 536 -10.56 -18.06 17.48
N LYS A 537 -10.54 -18.70 18.67
CA LYS A 537 -11.72 -19.39 19.19
C LYS A 537 -12.90 -18.45 19.42
N ASP A 538 -12.66 -17.26 19.97
CA ASP A 538 -13.72 -16.29 20.23
C ASP A 538 -14.21 -15.58 18.96
N LEU A 539 -13.38 -15.46 17.91
CA LEU A 539 -13.79 -15.06 16.57
C LEU A 539 -14.72 -16.11 15.94
N MET A 540 -14.30 -17.38 15.92
CA MET A 540 -15.09 -18.49 15.37
C MET A 540 -16.45 -18.64 16.09
N LYS A 541 -16.52 -18.42 17.42
CA LYS A 541 -17.80 -18.38 18.17
C LYS A 541 -18.73 -17.29 17.65
N LYS A 542 -18.22 -16.06 17.48
CA LYS A 542 -19.01 -14.91 16.99
C LYS A 542 -19.57 -15.17 15.60
N ASN A 543 -18.76 -15.76 14.73
CA ASN A 543 -19.16 -16.11 13.37
C ASN A 543 -20.22 -17.22 13.34
N ASN A 544 -20.13 -18.22 14.24
CA ASN A 544 -21.14 -19.27 14.43
C ASN A 544 -22.23 -18.86 15.43
N THR A 545 -22.81 -17.66 15.26
CA THR A 545 -23.95 -17.10 16.04
C THR A 545 -23.84 -17.13 17.57
N GLY A 546 -22.63 -17.26 18.13
CA GLY A 546 -22.36 -17.39 19.57
C GLY A 546 -22.18 -18.83 20.07
N ASN A 547 -22.35 -19.85 19.21
CA ASN A 547 -22.21 -21.26 19.55
C ASN A 547 -20.79 -21.64 19.96
N ASN A 548 -20.66 -22.71 20.76
CA ASN A 548 -19.35 -23.22 21.18
C ASN A 548 -18.61 -23.92 20.02
N VAL A 549 -17.50 -23.32 19.59
CA VAL A 549 -16.59 -23.88 18.60
C VAL A 549 -16.02 -25.22 19.06
N ALA A 550 -16.18 -26.24 18.21
CA ALA A 550 -15.62 -27.57 18.42
C ALA A 550 -14.09 -27.51 18.50
N GLU A 551 -13.55 -27.98 19.63
CA GLU A 551 -12.13 -28.10 19.90
C GLU A 551 -11.80 -29.56 20.21
N LYS A 552 -10.69 -30.06 19.68
CA LYS A 552 -10.20 -31.43 19.94
C LYS A 552 -8.73 -31.38 20.36
N GLN A 553 -8.33 -32.29 21.26
CA GLN A 553 -6.93 -32.66 21.42
C GLN A 553 -6.59 -33.74 20.39
N LEU A 554 -5.59 -33.48 19.54
CA LEU A 554 -5.19 -34.33 18.42
C LEU A 554 -3.66 -34.46 18.37
N PHE A 555 -3.17 -35.53 17.75
CA PHE A 555 -1.75 -35.84 17.63
C PHE A 555 -1.14 -35.33 16.32
N HIS A 556 0.09 -34.84 16.39
CA HIS A 556 0.91 -34.47 15.23
C HIS A 556 2.31 -35.03 15.40
N GLY A 557 2.73 -35.90 14.47
CA GLY A 557 4.09 -36.45 14.43
C GLY A 557 4.97 -35.59 13.53
N THR A 558 6.22 -35.36 13.92
CA THR A 558 7.17 -34.58 13.12
C THR A 558 8.61 -35.00 13.45
N ASP A 559 9.57 -34.49 12.68
CA ASP A 559 11.00 -34.62 12.96
C ASP A 559 11.41 -33.72 14.13
N SER A 560 12.33 -34.21 14.96
CA SER A 560 12.97 -33.46 16.04
C SER A 560 13.44 -32.04 15.66
N LYS A 561 13.93 -31.85 14.43
CA LYS A 561 14.42 -30.54 13.93
C LYS A 561 13.33 -29.46 13.82
N HIS A 562 12.05 -29.83 13.77
CA HIS A 562 10.94 -28.89 13.65
C HIS A 562 10.31 -28.51 15.01
N ILE A 563 10.62 -29.25 16.08
CA ILE A 563 9.98 -29.09 17.40
C ILE A 563 10.05 -27.64 17.89
N ASP A 564 11.25 -27.05 17.90
CA ASP A 564 11.46 -25.74 18.51
C ASP A 564 10.95 -24.59 17.63
N ALA A 565 10.89 -24.80 16.31
CA ALA A 565 10.24 -23.89 15.37
C ALA A 565 8.73 -23.87 15.58
N ILE A 566 8.09 -25.04 15.72
CA ILE A 566 6.66 -25.19 16.01
C ILE A 566 6.32 -24.60 17.38
N CYS A 567 7.13 -24.86 18.41
CA CYS A 567 6.91 -24.29 19.75
C CYS A 567 7.00 -22.75 19.78
N LEU A 568 7.79 -22.15 18.88
CA LEU A 568 8.03 -20.71 18.83
C LEU A 568 7.02 -19.98 17.92
N ASN A 569 6.84 -20.47 16.70
CA ASN A 569 6.16 -19.78 15.59
C ASN A 569 4.79 -20.39 15.22
N ASN A 570 4.38 -21.48 15.90
CA ASN A 570 3.27 -22.36 15.54
C ASN A 570 3.51 -23.18 14.25
N PHE A 571 2.57 -24.04 13.89
CA PHE A 571 2.60 -24.80 12.63
C PHE A 571 2.35 -23.87 11.43
N ASP A 572 3.10 -24.04 10.34
CA ASP A 572 2.85 -23.35 9.07
C ASP A 572 3.03 -24.34 7.91
N TRP A 573 1.92 -24.88 7.39
CA TRP A 573 1.91 -25.91 6.33
C TRP A 573 2.57 -25.48 5.02
N ARG A 574 2.85 -24.18 4.85
CA ARG A 574 3.58 -23.64 3.68
C ARG A 574 5.09 -23.92 3.79
N ILE A 575 5.59 -24.11 5.01
CA ILE A 575 6.97 -24.51 5.36
C ILE A 575 7.02 -26.02 5.66
N CYS A 576 5.91 -26.56 6.14
CA CYS A 576 5.78 -27.92 6.65
C CYS A 576 4.89 -28.78 5.72
N GLY A 577 5.50 -29.74 5.00
CA GLY A 577 4.76 -30.85 4.38
C GLY A 577 4.29 -30.67 2.92
N THR A 578 5.18 -30.84 1.94
CA THR A 578 4.82 -30.85 0.50
C THR A 578 4.18 -32.15 -0.01
N HIS A 579 4.03 -33.17 0.85
CA HIS A 579 3.55 -34.51 0.47
C HIS A 579 2.57 -35.03 1.53
N GLY A 580 1.36 -35.42 1.13
CA GLY A 580 0.31 -35.88 2.04
C GLY A 580 -0.96 -35.07 2.06
N THR A 581 -1.13 -34.17 1.10
CA THR A 581 -2.24 -33.22 1.00
C THR A 581 -3.58 -33.89 0.60
N ALA A 582 -3.85 -35.13 0.99
CA ALA A 582 -4.98 -35.94 0.50
C ALA A 582 -6.36 -35.30 0.76
N TYR A 583 -6.50 -34.60 1.87
CA TYR A 583 -7.74 -33.96 2.34
C TYR A 583 -7.65 -32.43 2.34
N GLY A 584 -6.61 -31.87 1.69
CA GLY A 584 -6.33 -30.44 1.58
C GLY A 584 -4.86 -30.09 1.82
N LYS A 585 -4.48 -28.87 1.43
CA LYS A 585 -3.18 -28.24 1.67
C LYS A 585 -3.28 -27.40 2.95
N GLY A 586 -3.04 -28.04 4.08
CA GLY A 586 -3.20 -27.48 5.42
C GLY A 586 -2.47 -28.35 6.44
N SER A 587 -2.45 -27.94 7.71
CA SER A 587 -1.76 -28.67 8.78
C SER A 587 -2.57 -29.91 9.22
N TYR A 588 -1.93 -31.08 9.20
CA TYR A 588 -2.57 -32.38 9.49
C TYR A 588 -2.51 -32.75 10.98
N PHE A 589 -3.64 -33.23 11.51
CA PHE A 589 -3.79 -33.69 12.89
C PHE A 589 -4.60 -34.98 12.96
N ALA A 590 -4.11 -35.99 13.67
CA ALA A 590 -4.79 -37.28 13.81
C ALA A 590 -5.45 -37.46 15.17
N ARG A 591 -6.58 -38.15 15.21
CA ARG A 591 -7.20 -38.63 16.45
C ARG A 591 -6.31 -39.67 17.16
N ASP A 592 -5.65 -40.50 16.37
CA ASP A 592 -4.99 -41.73 16.84
C ASP A 592 -3.47 -41.56 16.79
N ALA A 593 -2.80 -41.56 17.95
CA ALA A 593 -1.34 -41.46 18.09
C ALA A 593 -0.56 -42.44 17.19
N LYS A 594 -1.10 -43.65 16.97
CA LYS A 594 -0.52 -44.65 16.06
C LYS A 594 -0.42 -44.17 14.60
N TYR A 595 -1.31 -43.30 14.14
CA TYR A 595 -1.18 -42.67 12.82
C TYR A 595 -0.01 -41.68 12.83
N SER A 596 0.02 -40.77 13.81
CA SER A 596 1.08 -39.76 13.98
C SER A 596 2.48 -40.35 14.16
N HIS A 597 2.60 -41.54 14.76
CA HIS A 597 3.87 -42.26 14.92
C HIS A 597 4.63 -42.43 13.60
N SER A 598 3.93 -42.76 12.50
CA SER A 598 4.50 -42.97 11.15
C SER A 598 5.20 -41.74 10.55
N TYR A 599 5.01 -40.56 11.16
CA TYR A 599 5.59 -39.27 10.74
C TYR A 599 6.61 -38.73 11.74
N THR A 600 6.89 -39.49 12.80
CA THR A 600 8.03 -39.22 13.67
C THR A 600 9.29 -39.79 13.02
N GLY A 601 10.38 -39.03 13.00
CA GLY A 601 11.65 -39.48 12.38
C GLY A 601 12.21 -40.76 13.03
N ASP A 602 13.05 -41.50 12.29
CA ASP A 602 13.54 -42.84 12.65
C ASP A 602 14.61 -42.90 13.76
N SER A 603 14.55 -41.95 14.70
CA SER A 603 15.30 -41.96 15.95
C SER A 603 14.84 -43.07 16.90
N THR A 604 15.75 -43.55 17.75
CA THR A 604 15.45 -44.45 18.87
C THR A 604 14.56 -43.80 19.94
N THR A 605 14.66 -42.47 20.09
CA THR A 605 13.75 -41.64 20.89
C THR A 605 12.96 -40.73 19.95
N ARG A 606 11.65 -40.97 19.87
CA ARG A 606 10.69 -40.30 18.98
C ARG A 606 9.91 -39.25 19.75
N CYS A 607 9.45 -38.22 19.03
CA CYS A 607 8.72 -37.10 19.56
C CYS A 607 7.41 -36.89 18.79
N MET A 608 6.30 -36.64 19.48
CA MET A 608 5.06 -36.16 18.85
C MET A 608 4.37 -35.10 19.71
N PHE A 609 3.66 -34.18 19.08
CA PHE A 609 2.84 -33.20 19.76
C PHE A 609 1.44 -33.74 20.06
N VAL A 610 0.87 -33.29 21.17
CA VAL A 610 -0.59 -33.19 21.36
C VAL A 610 -0.97 -31.72 21.26
N CYS A 611 -1.88 -31.41 20.34
CA CYS A 611 -2.30 -30.05 20.01
C CYS A 611 -3.78 -29.88 20.33
N ARG A 612 -4.16 -28.70 20.83
CA ARG A 612 -5.56 -28.25 20.74
C ARG A 612 -5.79 -27.71 19.34
N VAL A 613 -6.87 -28.16 18.70
CA VAL A 613 -7.24 -27.78 17.34
C VAL A 613 -8.69 -27.34 17.31
N LEU A 614 -8.94 -26.12 16.80
CA LEU A 614 -10.27 -25.56 16.56
C LEU A 614 -10.81 -26.11 15.23
N VAL A 615 -11.35 -27.33 15.29
CA VAL A 615 -11.88 -28.03 14.11
C VAL A 615 -13.20 -27.43 13.61
N GLY A 616 -13.96 -26.77 14.49
CA GLY A 616 -15.21 -26.08 14.16
C GLY A 616 -16.23 -26.97 13.43
N ASP A 617 -16.94 -26.39 12.47
CA ASP A 617 -17.76 -27.13 11.50
C ASP A 617 -16.84 -27.69 10.40
N TYR A 618 -16.89 -29.00 10.16
CA TYR A 618 -16.01 -29.67 9.20
C TYR A 618 -16.76 -30.42 8.10
N THR A 619 -16.08 -30.67 6.99
CA THR A 619 -16.60 -31.41 5.84
C THR A 619 -15.53 -32.30 5.20
N LEU A 620 -15.92 -33.14 4.24
CA LEU A 620 -15.01 -34.06 3.55
C LEU A 620 -13.93 -33.27 2.79
N GLY A 621 -12.67 -33.59 3.07
CA GLY A 621 -11.53 -32.93 2.45
C GLY A 621 -11.24 -33.42 1.03
N ASN A 622 -10.58 -32.56 0.24
CA ASN A 622 -10.13 -32.86 -1.11
C ASN A 622 -8.73 -32.28 -1.34
N SER A 623 -7.88 -32.98 -2.09
CA SER A 623 -6.47 -32.60 -2.27
C SER A 623 -6.21 -31.32 -3.06
N SER A 624 -7.23 -30.79 -3.74
CA SER A 624 -7.16 -29.48 -4.38
C SER A 624 -7.30 -28.29 -3.40
N TYR A 625 -7.92 -28.49 -2.23
CA TYR A 625 -8.31 -27.41 -1.32
C TYR A 625 -7.10 -26.69 -0.69
N THR A 626 -7.04 -25.36 -0.83
CA THR A 626 -6.07 -24.45 -0.17
C THR A 626 -6.67 -23.66 0.99
N ARG A 627 -7.99 -23.70 1.13
CA ARG A 627 -8.81 -23.25 2.27
C ARG A 627 -9.99 -24.24 2.41
N PRO A 628 -10.74 -24.28 3.52
CA PRO A 628 -11.97 -25.05 3.58
C PRO A 628 -12.94 -24.64 2.46
N PRO A 629 -13.76 -25.56 1.93
CA PRO A 629 -14.75 -25.21 0.92
C PRO A 629 -15.88 -24.35 1.52
N SER A 630 -16.67 -23.75 0.63
CA SER A 630 -17.85 -22.97 0.99
C SER A 630 -18.99 -23.87 1.51
N LYS A 631 -19.84 -23.34 2.41
CA LYS A 631 -21.09 -23.96 2.88
C LYS A 631 -22.28 -23.67 1.97
N ASP A 632 -22.26 -22.56 1.23
CA ASP A 632 -23.37 -22.07 0.39
C ASP A 632 -23.04 -22.02 -1.12
N GLY A 633 -21.78 -22.29 -1.50
CA GLY A 633 -21.27 -22.15 -2.86
C GLY A 633 -20.79 -20.74 -3.20
N GLY A 634 -20.98 -19.77 -2.31
CA GLY A 634 -20.47 -18.40 -2.42
C GLY A 634 -19.12 -18.20 -1.70
N ASP A 635 -18.59 -16.98 -1.79
CA ASP A 635 -17.26 -16.61 -1.29
C ASP A 635 -17.25 -16.08 0.16
N THR A 636 -18.37 -16.21 0.89
CA THR A 636 -18.58 -15.56 2.20
C THR A 636 -18.69 -16.51 3.39
N ILE A 637 -19.15 -17.75 3.20
CA ILE A 637 -19.42 -18.69 4.30
C ILE A 637 -18.66 -20.00 4.06
N PHE A 638 -17.68 -20.31 4.91
CA PHE A 638 -16.82 -21.48 4.78
C PHE A 638 -16.98 -22.46 5.94
N TYR A 639 -16.55 -23.70 5.72
CA TYR A 639 -16.22 -24.63 6.81
C TYR A 639 -14.97 -24.17 7.57
N ASP A 640 -14.75 -24.70 8.77
CA ASP A 640 -13.59 -24.38 9.62
C ASP A 640 -12.43 -25.37 9.40
N SER A 641 -12.72 -26.63 9.05
CA SER A 641 -11.69 -27.63 8.75
C SER A 641 -12.18 -28.71 7.77
N CYS A 642 -11.25 -29.54 7.28
CA CYS A 642 -11.53 -30.68 6.41
C CYS A 642 -11.17 -32.01 7.11
N VAL A 643 -11.89 -33.08 6.79
CA VAL A 643 -11.69 -34.42 7.39
C VAL A 643 -11.66 -35.55 6.36
N ASN A 644 -11.14 -36.71 6.75
CA ASN A 644 -11.14 -37.92 5.91
C ASN A 644 -12.51 -38.63 5.84
N ASP A 645 -13.35 -38.45 6.86
CA ASP A 645 -14.66 -39.07 7.03
C ASP A 645 -15.50 -38.13 7.91
N VAL A 646 -16.71 -37.78 7.49
CA VAL A 646 -17.55 -36.80 8.20
C VAL A 646 -18.30 -37.42 9.39
N HIS A 647 -18.50 -38.75 9.39
CA HIS A 647 -19.19 -39.48 10.45
C HIS A 647 -18.22 -40.01 11.52
N ASN A 648 -17.01 -40.43 11.12
CA ASN A 648 -15.98 -40.96 12.01
C ASN A 648 -14.58 -40.38 11.70
N PRO A 649 -14.38 -39.06 11.81
CA PRO A 649 -13.12 -38.42 11.48
C PRO A 649 -11.96 -38.93 12.34
N SER A 650 -10.92 -39.42 11.68
CA SER A 650 -9.64 -39.84 12.29
C SER A 650 -8.49 -38.90 11.92
N ILE A 651 -8.66 -38.07 10.88
CA ILE A 651 -7.73 -37.04 10.40
C ILE A 651 -8.52 -35.73 10.26
N PHE A 652 -7.94 -34.63 10.74
CA PHE A 652 -8.40 -33.26 10.56
C PHE A 652 -7.31 -32.43 9.87
N VAL A 653 -7.72 -31.54 8.97
CA VAL A 653 -6.86 -30.59 8.24
C VAL A 653 -7.38 -29.18 8.49
N VAL A 654 -6.55 -28.35 9.13
CA VAL A 654 -6.82 -26.93 9.37
C VAL A 654 -5.87 -26.06 8.56
N PHE A 655 -6.37 -24.93 8.07
CA PHE A 655 -5.67 -24.12 7.08
C PHE A 655 -5.07 -22.85 7.71
N GLU A 656 -5.69 -22.34 8.78
CA GLU A 656 -5.20 -21.19 9.54
C GLU A 656 -4.41 -21.64 10.77
N LYS A 657 -3.15 -21.19 10.87
CA LYS A 657 -2.26 -21.57 12.00
C LYS A 657 -2.80 -21.15 13.37
N HIS A 658 -3.62 -20.11 13.43
CA HIS A 658 -4.26 -19.65 14.66
C HIS A 658 -5.35 -20.61 15.19
N GLN A 659 -5.80 -21.59 14.39
CA GLN A 659 -6.68 -22.68 14.85
C GLN A 659 -5.95 -23.70 15.74
N ILE A 660 -4.63 -23.59 15.95
CA ILE A 660 -3.81 -24.61 16.58
C ILE A 660 -3.07 -24.04 17.79
N TYR A 661 -2.99 -24.82 18.88
CA TYR A 661 -2.03 -24.61 19.96
C TYR A 661 -1.29 -25.92 20.27
N PRO A 662 0.05 -26.00 20.08
CA PRO A 662 0.84 -27.15 20.55
C PRO A 662 0.89 -27.14 22.07
N GLU A 663 0.23 -28.12 22.71
CA GLU A 663 -0.01 -28.12 24.16
C GLU A 663 0.98 -29.00 24.92
N TYR A 664 1.28 -30.18 24.38
CA TYR A 664 2.25 -31.11 24.97
C TYR A 664 3.19 -31.67 23.91
N LEU A 665 4.42 -31.98 24.31
CA LEU A 665 5.38 -32.77 23.56
C LEU A 665 5.62 -34.09 24.31
N ILE A 666 5.26 -35.21 23.68
CA ILE A 666 5.51 -36.56 24.21
C ILE A 666 6.84 -37.06 23.62
N LYS A 667 7.81 -37.42 24.48
CA LYS A 667 9.01 -38.14 24.07
C LYS A 667 8.91 -39.61 24.52
N TYR A 668 9.12 -40.52 23.58
CA TYR A 668 8.87 -41.95 23.78
C TYR A 668 9.86 -42.80 22.98
N SER A 669 10.04 -44.05 23.39
CA SER A 669 10.88 -45.04 22.70
C SER A 669 10.20 -46.41 22.70
N GLU A 670 10.67 -47.34 21.87
CA GLU A 670 10.19 -48.72 21.91
C GLU A 670 10.51 -49.34 23.30
N THR A 671 9.56 -50.08 23.87
CA THR A 671 9.81 -50.83 25.11
C THR A 671 10.60 -52.08 24.76
N SER A 672 11.84 -52.16 25.23
CA SER A 672 12.67 -53.36 25.13
C SER A 672 12.01 -54.52 25.89
N GLN A 673 11.22 -55.33 25.19
CA GLN A 673 10.76 -56.61 25.70
C GLN A 673 11.98 -57.52 25.90
N SER A 674 12.06 -58.20 27.04
CA SER A 674 13.06 -59.24 27.26
C SER A 674 12.88 -60.34 26.22
N SER A 675 13.89 -60.53 25.37
CA SER A 675 13.84 -61.48 24.26
C SER A 675 13.88 -62.91 24.78
N SER A 676 12.71 -63.54 24.92
CA SER A 676 12.63 -65.00 25.04
C SER A 676 13.15 -65.63 23.74
N PRO A 677 14.15 -66.52 23.78
CA PRO A 677 14.92 -66.90 22.60
C PRO A 677 14.21 -68.00 21.79
N TYR A 678 13.18 -67.64 21.04
CA TYR A 678 12.59 -68.49 20.01
C TYR A 678 12.60 -67.82 18.63
N HIS A 679 13.13 -68.54 17.64
CA HIS A 679 13.28 -68.06 16.27
C HIS A 679 11.96 -67.57 15.67
N ARG A 680 11.98 -66.35 15.08
CA ARG A 680 11.10 -66.03 13.97
C ARG A 680 11.84 -66.25 12.64
N PRO A 681 11.20 -66.87 11.64
CA PRO A 681 11.74 -66.91 10.28
C PRO A 681 11.73 -65.49 9.67
N PRO A 682 12.53 -65.23 8.62
CA PRO A 682 12.56 -63.93 7.96
C PRO A 682 11.20 -63.62 7.33
N THR A 683 10.47 -62.67 7.92
CA THR A 683 9.26 -62.12 7.30
C THR A 683 9.63 -61.47 5.96
N PRO A 684 8.85 -61.67 4.88
CA PRO A 684 9.12 -61.02 3.60
C PRO A 684 9.25 -59.50 3.76
N ARG A 685 10.05 -58.87 2.88
CA ARG A 685 9.99 -57.43 2.69
C ARG A 685 8.62 -57.08 2.11
N GLN A 686 7.64 -56.82 2.97
CA GLN A 686 6.43 -56.15 2.58
C GLN A 686 6.84 -54.82 1.96
N SER A 687 6.51 -54.62 0.68
CA SER A 687 6.58 -53.33 0.03
C SER A 687 5.88 -52.31 0.94
N LYS A 688 6.50 -51.16 1.19
CA LYS A 688 5.79 -50.04 1.82
C LYS A 688 4.48 -49.85 1.03
N PRO A 689 3.29 -49.75 1.68
CA PRO A 689 2.14 -49.21 0.98
C PRO A 689 2.52 -47.82 0.48
N ASP A 690 1.93 -47.40 -0.64
CA ASP A 690 2.24 -46.12 -1.31
C ASP A 690 1.61 -44.93 -0.57
N ASN A 691 1.90 -44.87 0.73
CA ASN A 691 1.44 -43.86 1.68
C ASN A 691 2.22 -42.58 1.43
N SER A 692 1.82 -41.87 0.39
CA SER A 692 2.32 -40.56 -0.05
C SER A 692 1.96 -39.41 0.91
N CYS A 693 1.95 -39.70 2.21
CA CYS A 693 1.85 -38.73 3.30
C CYS A 693 3.20 -38.57 4.02
N ILE A 694 3.57 -37.32 4.27
CA ILE A 694 4.64 -36.94 5.19
C ILE A 694 4.10 -35.74 5.97
N ILE A 695 3.60 -35.97 7.19
CA ILE A 695 3.25 -34.86 8.08
C ILE A 695 4.54 -34.13 8.47
N CYS A 696 4.71 -32.95 7.88
CA CYS A 696 4.85 -31.75 8.69
C CYS A 696 3.58 -30.91 8.43
#